data_AF-A0A2W6UJD8-F1
#
_entry.id   AF-A0A2W6UJD8-F1
#
_cell.length_a   1.000
_cell.length_b   1.000
_cell.length_c   1.000
_cell.angle_alpha   90.00
_cell.angle_beta   90.00
_cell.angle_gamma   90.00
#
_symmetry.space_group_name_H-M   'P 1'
#
loop_
_entity.id
_entity.type
_entity.pdbx_description
1 polymer ?
#
loop_
_entity_poly.entity_id
_entity_poly.type
_entity_poly.pdbx_seq_one_letter_code
_entity_poly.pdbx_strand_id
1 'polypeptide(L)'
;MRTPIFFDPTGQRSRWSKRIVAILLSLVVIGALAFATTLIFVPRERELNLPLPRARAAKFLPTLHSPLLNWLPTRHASSSSAPLSIGFYVPGDESGIDALSRHIGALDWIVPASINISGPRHTVTVSRDPKLDHLIAQARHRPLILPMVQNLLPDSWDSAGAASLFHNPAERNAMVTKLAAQVRVSHGAGLVMDIEALPASAMNDYIRFLRALNAAMPKNTVLAVTAPAEDEGWPLAALSRVADKLIFMAYDQHWEGGTPGPIAAQGWFVREVENAQRIVPRDKLVVALGSYAYDWHGDGTDALSIEEAWLAAHDSQAPVMFDPASGNAGFAYDEAGKHHAIWMMDAATSWNQMQALKRLGIGNVALWRLGTEDSGFWDDLSAFRKGGLPDLATPRAVASTDVEGSGEILRITSTPSDGSRTVQFDAQGLIHAERYHRLPMPYVVHRVGGANPKLLALTFDDGPDAEWTPKILDALEGAHVPATFFVIGENALEHPELLNRIVSDGSEIGNHSYTHPNLATIGPHQNRLELNTTQRLVEAYTGRRMTLFRAPYFGDAEPTTTDELVPAVEAQHAGYTVVGLHVDPNDWQRPGVDAIVRQVVDQVHGWTPENSANIILLHDGGGDRAQTVAALPQIIHILKSEGYHFVTASQLAGIPAGQAMPKVSRADLWAVRTDVAIFVLLAALSLLMTWLFYVAITLGMARAVIMAVLAWLQTRRRRADPPVFTPTVSVIIPAYNEERVIAASVARVLASDYPALEVIVADDGSKDGTSAIVAERFGNDPRVTLLTLQNGGKAAALNRALLHATGDVVIALDADTQFEPLTIRRLARWFADPAIGAVAGDARVGNRINLVTRWQAVEYITAQNLERRALAGFDAITVVPGAVGAWRRDALDAVGGYPENTLAEDQDLTIAIQRAGWRVIYDPRATAWTEAPESFRSLAKQRYRWAFGTLQCLWKHRAVLRTGKPSGLALIGLPQAWLFQIAFAAISPLIDLALLLSVVSTTVRVIQHGWAQTAGDVGSMGVYWLAFTGVDILCGWIAYRLDGHKVRYPAHLLVAQRLVYRQIMYWVVLRAITSAIAGWVVGWGKLERSGRVSEQMTQ
;
A
#
# COMPACT_ATOMS: atom_id res chain seq x y z
N MET A 1 -27.04 -21.44 55.10
CA MET A 1 -26.27 -21.47 53.84
C MET A 1 -25.35 -20.26 53.82
N ARG A 2 -24.03 -20.46 53.72
CA ARG A 2 -23.07 -19.35 53.57
C ARG A 2 -23.25 -18.75 52.18
N THR A 3 -23.40 -17.43 52.07
CA THR A 3 -23.56 -16.75 50.79
C THR A 3 -22.31 -16.94 49.92
N PRO A 4 -22.44 -17.38 48.65
CA PRO A 4 -21.30 -17.54 47.75
C PRO A 4 -20.55 -16.23 47.54
N ILE A 5 -19.22 -16.30 47.40
CA ILE A 5 -18.40 -15.11 47.13
C ILE A 5 -18.81 -14.48 45.79
N PHE A 6 -18.94 -13.15 45.77
CA PHE A 6 -19.44 -12.28 44.68
C PHE A 6 -20.95 -12.27 44.43
N PHE A 7 -21.73 -13.17 45.01
CA PHE A 7 -23.17 -13.21 44.77
C PHE A 7 -23.86 -11.92 45.22
N ASP A 8 -24.59 -11.28 44.31
CA ASP A 8 -25.43 -10.11 44.57
C ASP A 8 -26.90 -10.46 44.27
N PRO A 9 -27.73 -10.76 45.30
CA PRO A 9 -29.14 -11.10 45.10
C PRO A 9 -29.98 -9.93 44.59
N THR A 10 -29.50 -8.68 44.69
CA THR A 10 -30.25 -7.49 44.29
C THR A 10 -30.16 -7.19 42.79
N GLY A 11 -29.20 -7.82 42.10
CA GLY A 11 -28.88 -7.57 40.69
C GLY A 11 -28.43 -6.12 40.40
N GLN A 12 -28.14 -5.30 41.42
CA GLN A 12 -27.72 -3.92 41.24
C GLN A 12 -26.33 -3.84 40.61
N ARG A 13 -25.39 -4.72 41.01
CA ARG A 13 -24.04 -4.75 40.43
C ARG A 13 -24.05 -5.00 38.92
N SER A 14 -24.88 -5.94 38.46
CA SER A 14 -25.09 -6.24 37.04
C SER A 14 -25.67 -5.05 36.26
N ARG A 15 -26.62 -4.31 36.83
CA ARG A 15 -27.21 -3.13 36.17
C ARG A 15 -26.19 -1.99 36.04
N TRP A 16 -25.45 -1.70 37.10
CA TRP A 16 -24.43 -0.65 37.09
C TRP A 16 -23.25 -0.98 36.18
N SER A 17 -22.76 -2.23 36.20
CA SER A 17 -21.66 -2.63 35.33
C SER A 17 -22.02 -2.49 33.85
N LYS A 18 -23.21 -2.94 33.44
CA LYS A 18 -23.71 -2.77 32.06
C LYS A 18 -23.84 -1.32 31.66
N ARG A 19 -24.33 -0.45 32.55
CA ARG A 19 -24.43 1.00 32.29
C ARG A 19 -23.07 1.66 32.10
N ILE A 20 -22.10 1.36 32.96
CA ILE A 20 -20.74 1.90 32.85
C ILE A 20 -20.10 1.46 31.53
N VAL A 21 -20.20 0.17 31.18
CA VAL A 21 -19.68 -0.34 29.91
C VAL A 21 -20.36 0.32 28.71
N ALA A 22 -21.69 0.47 28.75
CA ALA A 22 -22.42 1.16 27.68
C ALA A 22 -21.98 2.62 27.53
N ILE A 23 -21.82 3.36 28.63
CA ILE A 23 -21.34 4.75 28.61
C ILE A 23 -19.93 4.82 27.99
N LEU A 24 -19.01 3.95 28.41
CA LEU A 24 -17.66 3.92 27.88
C LEU A 24 -17.64 3.63 26.37
N LEU A 25 -18.42 2.62 25.92
CA LEU A 25 -18.55 2.31 24.50
C LEU A 25 -19.18 3.47 23.71
N SER A 26 -20.21 4.12 24.25
CA SER A 26 -20.82 5.29 23.61
C SER A 26 -19.83 6.46 23.48
N LEU A 27 -19.00 6.71 24.50
CA LEU A 27 -17.96 7.76 24.43
C LEU A 27 -16.92 7.44 23.35
N VAL A 28 -16.50 6.17 23.22
CA VAL A 28 -15.59 5.73 22.15
C VAL A 28 -16.22 5.93 20.77
N VAL A 29 -17.49 5.53 20.60
CA VAL A 29 -18.20 5.69 19.32
C VAL A 29 -18.40 7.16 18.97
N ILE A 30 -18.79 8.00 19.93
CA ILE A 30 -18.95 9.44 19.72
C ILE A 30 -17.60 10.09 19.36
N GLY A 31 -16.53 9.73 20.05
CA GLY A 31 -15.18 10.21 19.75
C GLY A 31 -14.72 9.79 18.35
N ALA A 32 -14.96 8.53 17.96
CA ALA A 32 -14.64 8.04 16.63
C ALA A 32 -15.46 8.72 15.52
N LEU A 33 -16.75 8.99 15.76
CA LEU A 33 -17.60 9.72 14.81
C LEU A 33 -17.14 11.18 14.67
N ALA A 34 -16.80 11.85 15.78
CA ALA A 34 -16.25 13.20 15.74
C ALA A 34 -14.94 13.25 14.93
N PHE A 35 -14.04 12.29 15.16
CA PHE A 35 -12.80 12.15 14.41
C PHE A 35 -13.03 11.87 12.91
N ALA A 36 -13.99 11.01 12.58
CA ALA A 36 -14.30 10.73 11.18
C ALA A 36 -14.84 11.98 10.46
N THR A 37 -15.65 12.79 11.15
CA THR A 37 -16.19 14.02 10.55
C THR A 37 -15.10 15.07 10.31
N THR A 38 -14.12 15.21 11.20
CA THR A 38 -13.01 16.17 11.03
C THR A 38 -12.07 15.81 9.88
N LEU A 39 -11.93 14.50 9.58
CA LEU A 39 -11.16 14.01 8.44
C LEU A 39 -11.89 14.17 7.11
N ILE A 40 -13.22 14.05 7.09
CA ILE A 40 -14.03 14.20 5.87
C ILE A 40 -14.16 15.69 5.49
N PHE A 41 -14.33 16.57 6.48
CA PHE A 41 -14.56 18.00 6.29
C PHE A 41 -13.32 18.82 6.68
N VAL A 42 -12.35 18.87 5.76
CA VAL A 42 -11.21 19.79 5.82
C VAL A 42 -11.52 21.01 4.94
N PRO A 43 -11.55 22.24 5.49
CA PRO A 43 -11.73 23.44 4.69
C PRO A 43 -10.64 23.55 3.64
N ARG A 44 -11.05 23.79 2.39
CA ARG A 44 -10.13 24.02 1.27
C ARG A 44 -9.68 25.46 1.31
N GLU A 45 -8.37 25.71 1.36
CA GLU A 45 -7.83 27.02 1.01
C GLU A 45 -7.60 27.10 -0.50
N ARG A 46 -7.48 28.33 -1.01
CA ARG A 46 -7.18 28.58 -2.41
C ARG A 46 -5.71 28.19 -2.67
N GLU A 47 -5.48 27.45 -3.74
CA GLU A 47 -4.14 27.20 -4.29
C GLU A 47 -3.32 28.49 -4.37
N LEU A 48 -2.00 28.36 -4.34
CA LEU A 48 -1.10 29.49 -4.52
C LEU A 48 -1.30 30.10 -5.92
N ASN A 49 -1.41 31.43 -5.98
CA ASN A 49 -1.54 32.15 -7.25
C ASN A 49 -0.19 32.22 -7.96
N LEU A 50 0.00 31.38 -8.98
CA LEU A 50 1.18 31.45 -9.84
C LEU A 50 1.03 32.59 -10.88
N PRO A 51 2.08 33.35 -11.18
CA PRO A 51 2.06 34.39 -12.21
C PRO A 51 2.02 33.73 -13.61
N LEU A 52 0.94 33.96 -14.37
CA LEU A 52 0.79 33.54 -15.77
C LEU A 52 0.91 34.77 -16.68
N PRO A 53 1.64 34.69 -17.82
CA PRO A 53 1.53 35.69 -18.88
C PRO A 53 0.08 35.82 -19.33
N ARG A 54 -0.32 37.01 -19.79
CA ARG A 54 -1.68 37.25 -20.31
C ARG A 54 -1.59 37.73 -21.75
N ALA A 55 -1.73 36.81 -22.69
CA ALA A 55 -2.04 37.15 -24.08
C ALA A 55 -3.44 37.80 -24.16
N ARG A 56 -3.65 38.67 -25.15
CA ARG A 56 -4.95 39.32 -25.38
C ARG A 56 -5.34 39.22 -26.84
N ALA A 57 -6.59 38.81 -27.09
CA ALA A 57 -7.16 38.80 -28.43
C ALA A 57 -6.96 40.13 -29.17
N ALA A 58 -6.50 40.02 -30.41
CA ALA A 58 -6.32 41.13 -31.33
C ALA A 58 -7.30 41.00 -32.50
N LYS A 59 -7.38 42.03 -33.35
CA LYS A 59 -8.24 41.99 -34.52
C LYS A 59 -7.56 41.21 -35.64
N PHE A 60 -8.06 40.02 -35.94
CA PHE A 60 -7.65 39.28 -37.14
C PHE A 60 -8.26 39.93 -38.39
N LEU A 61 -7.42 40.32 -39.34
CA LEU A 61 -7.82 40.93 -40.60
C LEU A 61 -7.60 39.91 -41.73
N PRO A 62 -8.65 39.29 -42.29
CA PRO A 62 -8.48 38.42 -43.45
C PRO A 62 -7.91 39.25 -44.61
N THR A 63 -6.79 38.80 -45.17
CA THR A 63 -5.97 39.55 -46.13
C THR A 63 -6.53 39.53 -47.56
N LEU A 64 -7.55 38.71 -47.83
CA LEU A 64 -8.14 38.56 -49.16
C LEU A 64 -9.41 39.42 -49.33
N HIS A 65 -9.38 40.29 -50.35
CA HIS A 65 -10.53 41.06 -50.83
C HIS A 65 -10.69 40.86 -52.34
N SER A 66 -11.20 39.71 -52.81
CA SER A 66 -11.52 39.56 -54.25
C SER A 66 -12.61 38.53 -54.57
N PRO A 67 -13.46 38.78 -55.59
CA PRO A 67 -14.59 37.93 -55.95
C PRO A 67 -14.29 37.07 -57.19
N LEU A 68 -13.64 35.92 -57.03
CA LEU A 68 -13.62 34.84 -58.04
C LEU A 68 -13.56 33.48 -57.33
N LEU A 69 -14.70 33.04 -56.77
CA LEU A 69 -14.83 31.78 -56.04
C LEU A 69 -15.03 30.61 -57.02
N ASN A 70 -13.94 30.09 -57.59
CA ASN A 70 -13.92 28.76 -58.20
C ASN A 70 -13.32 27.75 -57.20
N TRP A 71 -14.11 27.37 -56.20
CA TRP A 71 -13.70 26.39 -55.18
C TRP A 71 -13.69 24.95 -55.66
N LEU A 72 -14.35 24.70 -56.79
CA LEU A 72 -14.35 23.40 -57.45
C LEU A 72 -13.83 23.52 -58.88
N PRO A 73 -13.08 22.50 -59.35
CA PRO A 73 -12.72 22.36 -60.75
C PRO A 73 -13.93 22.39 -61.68
N THR A 74 -13.78 23.04 -62.83
CA THR A 74 -14.83 23.07 -63.86
C THR A 74 -15.01 21.72 -64.57
N ARG A 75 -13.96 20.88 -64.58
CA ARG A 75 -13.96 19.56 -65.24
C ARG A 75 -14.24 18.46 -64.23
N HIS A 76 -15.10 17.51 -64.62
CA HIS A 76 -15.39 16.32 -63.83
C HIS A 76 -14.69 15.11 -64.46
N ALA A 77 -14.02 14.30 -63.64
CA ALA A 77 -13.37 13.08 -64.07
C ALA A 77 -13.70 11.91 -63.14
N SER A 78 -13.88 10.71 -63.69
CA SER A 78 -13.92 9.49 -62.90
C SER A 78 -12.51 8.98 -62.62
N SER A 79 -12.26 8.54 -61.39
CA SER A 79 -11.03 7.81 -61.05
C SER A 79 -11.10 6.39 -61.62
N SER A 80 -9.99 5.89 -62.17
CA SER A 80 -9.85 4.52 -62.68
C SER A 80 -8.84 3.68 -61.89
N SER A 81 -8.19 4.24 -60.87
CA SER A 81 -7.21 3.54 -60.03
C SER A 81 -7.72 3.38 -58.60
N ALA A 82 -7.28 2.31 -57.93
CA ALA A 82 -7.49 2.18 -56.49
C ALA A 82 -6.87 3.38 -55.77
N PRO A 83 -7.58 4.01 -54.82
CA PRO A 83 -7.06 5.15 -54.07
C PRO A 83 -5.87 4.75 -53.19
N LEU A 84 -4.99 5.71 -52.93
CA LEU A 84 -3.83 5.56 -52.05
C LEU A 84 -3.86 6.61 -50.93
N SER A 85 -3.71 6.18 -49.67
CA SER A 85 -3.58 7.04 -48.48
C SER A 85 -2.17 6.93 -47.90
N ILE A 86 -1.47 8.05 -47.75
CA ILE A 86 -0.09 8.11 -47.23
C ILE A 86 -0.03 8.99 -45.98
N GLY A 87 0.70 8.58 -44.94
CA GLY A 87 1.00 9.43 -43.78
C GLY A 87 2.51 9.64 -43.64
N PHE A 88 2.94 10.90 -43.56
CA PHE A 88 4.33 11.24 -43.22
C PHE A 88 4.53 11.20 -41.71
N TYR A 89 5.65 10.62 -41.27
CA TYR A 89 5.96 10.39 -39.86
C TYR A 89 7.37 10.89 -39.53
N VAL A 90 7.54 11.57 -38.40
CA VAL A 90 8.86 12.00 -37.93
C VAL A 90 9.28 11.10 -36.76
N PRO A 91 10.40 10.36 -36.86
CA PRO A 91 10.90 9.52 -35.78
C PRO A 91 11.13 10.29 -34.48
N GLY A 92 10.67 9.75 -33.35
CA GLY A 92 10.79 10.38 -32.04
C GLY A 92 9.69 11.38 -31.67
N ASP A 93 8.73 11.64 -32.57
CA ASP A 93 7.57 12.48 -32.29
C ASP A 93 6.45 11.68 -31.58
N GLU A 94 6.17 12.03 -30.32
CA GLU A 94 5.16 11.37 -29.48
C GLU A 94 3.73 11.60 -29.99
N SER A 95 3.40 12.80 -30.48
CA SER A 95 2.08 13.09 -31.07
C SER A 95 1.89 12.30 -32.36
N GLY A 96 2.96 12.18 -33.16
CA GLY A 96 2.97 11.38 -34.39
C GLY A 96 2.74 9.89 -34.16
N ILE A 97 3.36 9.31 -33.11
CA ILE A 97 3.20 7.87 -32.82
C ILE A 97 1.81 7.57 -32.25
N ASP A 98 1.23 8.48 -31.45
CA ASP A 98 -0.13 8.33 -30.94
C ASP A 98 -1.17 8.40 -32.08
N ALA A 99 -1.07 9.41 -32.95
CA ALA A 99 -1.92 9.53 -34.14
C ALA A 99 -1.82 8.28 -35.02
N LEU A 100 -0.60 7.77 -35.24
CA LEU A 100 -0.39 6.55 -35.99
C LEU A 100 -1.04 5.34 -35.29
N SER A 101 -0.95 5.22 -33.98
CA SER A 101 -1.53 4.09 -33.23
C SER A 101 -3.05 3.99 -33.41
N ARG A 102 -3.73 5.14 -33.49
CA ARG A 102 -5.18 5.25 -33.69
C ARG A 102 -5.59 5.03 -35.14
N HIS A 103 -4.77 5.46 -36.10
CA HIS A 103 -5.17 5.60 -37.51
C HIS A 103 -4.36 4.76 -38.50
N ILE A 104 -3.44 3.90 -38.05
CA ILE A 104 -2.63 3.02 -38.93
C ILE A 104 -3.47 2.19 -39.92
N GLY A 105 -4.70 1.80 -39.53
CA GLY A 105 -5.60 1.05 -40.41
C GLY A 105 -6.20 1.85 -41.57
N ALA A 106 -6.06 3.17 -41.59
CA ALA A 106 -6.54 4.06 -42.65
C ALA A 106 -5.45 4.41 -43.69
N LEU A 107 -4.20 3.98 -43.45
CA LEU A 107 -3.04 4.29 -44.28
C LEU A 107 -2.60 3.07 -45.09
N ASP A 108 -2.28 3.32 -46.36
CA ASP A 108 -1.64 2.32 -47.22
C ASP A 108 -0.11 2.40 -47.07
N TRP A 109 0.44 3.62 -47.01
CA TRP A 109 1.87 3.89 -46.87
C TRP A 109 2.16 4.74 -45.63
N ILE A 110 3.27 4.44 -44.96
CA ILE A 110 3.88 5.29 -43.95
C ILE A 110 5.25 5.72 -44.46
N VAL A 111 5.52 7.02 -44.38
CA VAL A 111 6.74 7.64 -44.89
C VAL A 111 7.53 8.23 -43.71
N PRO A 112 8.41 7.45 -43.06
CA PRO A 112 9.19 7.94 -41.93
C PRO A 112 10.40 8.78 -42.39
N ALA A 113 10.54 9.99 -41.85
CA ALA A 113 11.66 10.93 -42.01
C ALA A 113 12.96 10.43 -41.36
N SER A 114 13.39 9.23 -41.77
CA SER A 114 14.39 8.43 -41.07
C SER A 114 15.77 8.47 -41.73
N ILE A 115 15.91 8.97 -42.96
CA ILE A 115 17.20 9.04 -43.66
C ILE A 115 17.51 10.50 -43.98
N ASN A 116 18.64 11.01 -43.50
CA ASN A 116 19.12 12.35 -43.83
C ASN A 116 20.49 12.29 -44.52
N ILE A 117 20.69 13.13 -45.54
CA ILE A 117 21.93 13.26 -46.31
C ILE A 117 22.40 14.70 -46.21
N SER A 118 23.46 14.96 -45.45
CA SER A 118 23.89 16.34 -45.21
C SER A 118 25.40 16.50 -45.00
N GLY A 119 25.83 17.75 -45.13
CA GLY A 119 27.18 18.23 -44.92
C GLY A 119 28.11 18.02 -46.12
N PRO A 120 29.34 18.57 -46.06
CA PRO A 120 30.29 18.57 -47.16
C PRO A 120 30.84 17.18 -47.52
N ARG A 121 30.61 16.16 -46.66
CA ARG A 121 30.97 14.76 -46.93
C ARG A 121 29.76 13.89 -47.33
N HIS A 122 28.58 14.50 -47.48
CA HIS A 122 27.33 13.81 -47.83
C HIS A 122 27.05 12.62 -46.89
N THR A 123 27.13 12.89 -45.59
CA THR A 123 26.97 11.86 -44.56
C THR A 123 25.53 11.38 -44.56
N VAL A 124 25.32 10.06 -44.55
CA VAL A 124 23.98 9.47 -44.46
C VAL A 124 23.76 9.03 -43.02
N THR A 125 22.78 9.63 -42.36
CA THR A 125 22.34 9.26 -41.02
C THR A 125 20.98 8.58 -41.10
N VAL A 126 20.82 7.50 -40.33
CA VAL A 126 19.55 6.75 -40.28
C VAL A 126 19.05 6.73 -38.85
N SER A 127 17.92 7.39 -38.59
CA SER A 127 17.24 7.40 -37.30
C SER A 127 16.45 6.11 -37.12
N ARG A 128 16.53 5.52 -35.92
CA ARG A 128 15.75 4.33 -35.54
C ARG A 128 14.70 4.71 -34.51
N ASP A 129 13.53 4.11 -34.63
CA ASP A 129 12.42 4.31 -33.69
C ASP A 129 11.81 2.96 -33.27
N PRO A 130 12.18 2.45 -32.08
CA PRO A 130 11.65 1.19 -31.58
C PRO A 130 10.13 1.20 -31.34
N LYS A 131 9.53 2.36 -31.05
CA LYS A 131 8.08 2.47 -30.82
C LYS A 131 7.34 2.27 -32.16
N LEU A 132 7.83 2.90 -33.22
CA LEU A 132 7.32 2.68 -34.58
C LEU A 132 7.44 1.21 -34.98
N ASP A 133 8.63 0.60 -34.80
CA ASP A 133 8.87 -0.80 -35.16
C ASP A 133 7.89 -1.76 -34.45
N HIS A 134 7.65 -1.55 -33.15
CA HIS A 134 6.67 -2.32 -32.38
C HIS A 134 5.23 -2.13 -32.87
N LEU A 135 4.84 -0.89 -33.18
CA LEU A 135 3.50 -0.58 -33.64
C LEU A 135 3.20 -1.22 -35.00
N ILE A 136 4.13 -1.13 -35.95
CA ILE A 136 4.01 -1.80 -37.27
C ILE A 136 3.95 -3.32 -37.12
N ALA A 137 4.74 -3.90 -36.22
CA ALA A 137 4.74 -5.34 -35.99
C ALA A 137 3.37 -5.87 -35.51
N GLN A 138 2.64 -5.08 -34.72
CA GLN A 138 1.34 -5.41 -34.14
C GLN A 138 0.14 -5.04 -35.04
N ALA A 139 0.34 -4.24 -36.08
CA ALA A 139 -0.72 -3.80 -36.97
C ALA A 139 -1.38 -4.96 -37.73
N ARG A 140 -2.72 -5.00 -37.73
CA ARG A 140 -3.51 -6.04 -38.43
C ARG A 140 -3.36 -5.97 -39.96
N HIS A 141 -3.32 -4.75 -40.50
CA HIS A 141 -3.02 -4.46 -41.89
C HIS A 141 -1.70 -3.71 -41.90
N ARG A 142 -0.67 -4.27 -42.55
CA ARG A 142 0.67 -3.68 -42.54
C ARG A 142 0.81 -2.72 -43.72
N PRO A 143 0.89 -1.39 -43.48
CA PRO A 143 1.17 -0.44 -44.53
C PRO A 143 2.58 -0.65 -45.08
N LEU A 144 2.83 -0.17 -46.30
CA LEU A 144 4.18 -0.12 -46.85
C LEU A 144 4.98 0.95 -46.12
N ILE A 145 6.19 0.61 -45.69
CA ILE A 145 7.13 1.56 -45.09
C ILE A 145 8.10 2.03 -46.18
N LEU A 146 8.04 3.32 -46.51
CA LEU A 146 8.91 3.96 -47.49
C LEU A 146 9.71 5.07 -46.81
N PRO A 147 10.92 4.78 -46.29
CA PRO A 147 11.77 5.79 -45.68
C PRO A 147 11.97 7.02 -46.57
N MET A 148 11.76 8.19 -45.98
CA MET A 148 12.02 9.46 -46.62
C MET A 148 13.50 9.80 -46.51
N VAL A 149 14.07 10.25 -47.61
CA VAL A 149 15.46 10.69 -47.75
C VAL A 149 15.48 12.20 -47.94
N GLN A 150 15.99 12.92 -46.95
CA GLN A 150 16.00 14.39 -46.90
C GLN A 150 17.41 14.98 -46.90
N ASN A 151 17.52 16.29 -47.19
CA ASN A 151 18.75 17.08 -47.14
C ASN A 151 18.68 18.20 -46.09
N LEU A 152 18.46 17.84 -44.83
CA LEU A 152 18.20 18.80 -43.75
C LEU A 152 19.44 19.03 -42.87
N LEU A 153 19.76 20.29 -42.57
CA LEU A 153 20.64 20.73 -41.48
C LEU A 153 19.78 21.15 -40.29
N PRO A 154 20.33 21.29 -39.07
CA PRO A 154 19.55 21.66 -37.89
C PRO A 154 18.62 22.87 -38.09
N ASP A 155 19.06 23.89 -38.83
CA ASP A 155 18.32 25.15 -38.98
C ASP A 155 17.97 25.51 -40.45
N SER A 156 18.23 24.62 -41.43
CA SER A 156 18.00 24.94 -42.86
C SER A 156 18.14 23.72 -43.78
N TRP A 157 17.73 23.87 -45.04
CA TRP A 157 18.01 22.88 -46.10
C TRP A 157 19.46 22.95 -46.59
N ASP A 158 20.12 21.79 -46.76
CA ASP A 158 21.49 21.66 -47.29
C ASP A 158 21.51 21.76 -48.82
N SER A 159 21.12 22.90 -49.37
CA SER A 159 21.09 23.15 -50.82
C SER A 159 22.46 22.95 -51.48
N ALA A 160 23.52 23.45 -50.85
CA ALA A 160 24.87 23.42 -51.40
C ALA A 160 25.47 22.00 -51.36
N GLY A 161 25.29 21.27 -50.26
CA GLY A 161 25.71 19.88 -50.13
C GLY A 161 24.97 18.97 -51.11
N ALA A 162 23.65 19.10 -51.21
CA ALA A 162 22.84 18.33 -52.16
C ALA A 162 23.24 18.61 -53.62
N ALA A 163 23.45 19.88 -53.98
CA ALA A 163 23.91 20.26 -55.31
C ALA A 163 25.28 19.65 -55.62
N SER A 164 26.26 19.78 -54.72
CA SER A 164 27.61 19.20 -54.90
C SER A 164 27.56 17.69 -55.15
N LEU A 165 26.77 16.97 -54.35
CA LEU A 165 26.59 15.53 -54.47
C LEU A 165 26.10 15.12 -55.87
N PHE A 166 25.10 15.84 -56.42
CA PHE A 166 24.52 15.47 -57.70
C PHE A 166 25.42 15.84 -58.89
N HIS A 167 26.16 16.95 -58.82
CA HIS A 167 27.07 17.36 -59.90
C HIS A 167 28.25 16.38 -60.07
N ASN A 168 28.72 15.76 -58.99
CA ASN A 168 29.84 14.82 -59.03
C ASN A 168 29.38 13.40 -59.42
N PRO A 169 29.75 12.86 -60.61
CA PRO A 169 29.26 11.56 -61.06
C PRO A 169 29.70 10.38 -60.17
N ALA A 170 30.88 10.47 -59.55
CA ALA A 170 31.40 9.40 -58.68
C ALA A 170 30.62 9.33 -57.37
N GLU A 171 30.41 10.48 -56.73
CA GLU A 171 29.66 10.58 -55.47
C GLU A 171 28.17 10.26 -55.68
N ARG A 172 27.58 10.75 -56.78
CA ARG A 172 26.22 10.40 -57.18
C ARG A 172 26.02 8.88 -57.32
N ASN A 173 26.92 8.19 -58.04
CA ASN A 173 26.82 6.74 -58.23
C ASN A 173 27.08 5.95 -56.92
N ALA A 174 28.00 6.44 -56.09
CA ALA A 174 28.23 5.87 -54.76
C ALA A 174 26.98 5.99 -53.88
N MET A 175 26.31 7.14 -53.93
CA MET A 175 25.08 7.36 -53.18
C MET A 175 23.91 6.49 -53.69
N VAL A 176 23.77 6.32 -55.01
CA VAL A 176 22.79 5.37 -55.60
C VAL A 176 23.00 3.97 -55.01
N THR A 177 24.25 3.51 -54.97
CA THR A 177 24.59 2.18 -54.44
C THR A 177 24.25 2.08 -52.96
N LYS A 178 24.56 3.13 -52.19
CA LYS A 178 24.32 3.20 -50.74
C LYS A 178 22.83 3.16 -50.40
N LEU A 179 22.01 3.98 -51.05
CA LEU A 179 20.55 4.01 -50.82
C LEU A 179 19.88 2.71 -51.30
N ALA A 180 20.28 2.17 -52.46
CA ALA A 180 19.77 0.86 -52.91
C ALA A 180 20.19 -0.31 -52.00
N ALA A 181 21.35 -0.21 -51.34
CA ALA A 181 21.73 -1.16 -50.30
C ALA A 181 20.88 -0.97 -49.03
N GLN A 182 20.58 0.28 -48.64
CA GLN A 182 19.75 0.57 -47.48
C GLN A 182 18.35 -0.06 -47.61
N VAL A 183 17.71 0.06 -48.78
CA VAL A 183 16.40 -0.59 -49.05
C VAL A 183 16.46 -2.11 -48.90
N ARG A 184 17.57 -2.74 -49.30
CA ARG A 184 17.77 -4.19 -49.13
C ARG A 184 17.92 -4.60 -47.68
N VAL A 185 18.63 -3.81 -46.88
CA VAL A 185 18.91 -4.11 -45.46
C VAL A 185 17.69 -3.84 -44.58
N SER A 186 16.90 -2.80 -44.87
CA SER A 186 15.72 -2.44 -44.09
C SER A 186 14.48 -3.31 -44.41
N HIS A 187 14.58 -4.23 -45.37
CA HIS A 187 13.43 -4.93 -45.96
C HIS A 187 12.30 -3.96 -46.39
N GLY A 188 12.66 -2.71 -46.73
CA GLY A 188 11.72 -1.64 -47.02
C GLY A 188 11.02 -1.79 -48.37
N ALA A 189 9.84 -1.21 -48.49
CA ALA A 189 9.02 -1.28 -49.71
C ALA A 189 9.47 -0.29 -50.80
N GLY A 190 10.39 0.63 -50.49
CA GLY A 190 10.77 1.70 -51.39
C GLY A 190 11.43 2.88 -50.67
N LEU A 191 11.53 4.00 -51.37
CA LEU A 191 12.02 5.28 -50.83
C LEU A 191 11.12 6.42 -51.29
N VAL A 192 11.00 7.44 -50.45
CA VAL A 192 10.51 8.77 -50.83
C VAL A 192 11.69 9.73 -50.86
N MET A 193 11.97 10.33 -52.00
CA MET A 193 13.06 11.29 -52.14
C MET A 193 12.51 12.69 -51.94
N ASP A 194 12.95 13.34 -50.86
CA ASP A 194 12.50 14.66 -50.43
C ASP A 194 13.67 15.62 -50.33
N ILE A 195 14.16 16.05 -51.51
CA ILE A 195 15.36 16.88 -51.62
C ILE A 195 14.95 18.31 -51.96
N GLU A 196 14.87 19.16 -50.95
CA GLU A 196 14.33 20.50 -51.08
C GLU A 196 15.41 21.58 -51.27
N ALA A 197 14.95 22.77 -51.64
CA ALA A 197 15.79 23.96 -51.90
C ALA A 197 16.95 23.69 -52.89
N LEU A 198 16.75 22.82 -53.87
CA LEU A 198 17.77 22.44 -54.84
C LEU A 198 17.89 23.50 -55.97
N PRO A 199 19.08 24.03 -56.29
CA PRO A 199 19.22 25.01 -57.36
C PRO A 199 18.94 24.38 -58.74
N ALA A 200 18.38 25.18 -59.66
CA ALA A 200 18.02 24.76 -61.02
C ALA A 200 19.19 24.10 -61.80
N SER A 201 20.43 24.51 -61.51
CA SER A 201 21.65 23.92 -62.11
C SER A 201 21.82 22.43 -61.77
N ALA A 202 21.40 21.99 -60.57
CA ALA A 202 21.53 20.61 -60.10
C ALA A 202 20.37 19.70 -60.52
N MET A 203 19.24 20.27 -60.96
CA MET A 203 17.99 19.53 -61.20
C MET A 203 18.12 18.42 -62.25
N ASN A 204 18.85 18.68 -63.34
CA ASN A 204 19.10 17.66 -64.38
C ASN A 204 19.95 16.49 -63.85
N ASP A 205 20.91 16.76 -62.98
CA ASP A 205 21.72 15.74 -62.33
C ASP A 205 20.94 14.96 -61.28
N TYR A 206 20.03 15.61 -60.57
CA TYR A 206 19.09 14.96 -59.66
C TYR A 206 18.15 14.00 -60.40
N ILE A 207 17.60 14.39 -61.56
CA ILE A 207 16.79 13.48 -62.39
C ILE A 207 17.61 12.28 -62.88
N ARG A 208 18.89 12.49 -63.24
CA ARG A 208 19.81 11.39 -63.58
C ARG A 208 20.02 10.46 -62.39
N PHE A 209 20.21 11.03 -61.20
CA PHE A 209 20.32 10.29 -59.95
C PHE A 209 19.07 9.45 -59.67
N LEU A 210 17.87 10.04 -59.72
CA LEU A 210 16.60 9.33 -59.51
C LEU A 210 16.41 8.17 -60.49
N ARG A 211 16.74 8.36 -61.78
CA ARG A 211 16.68 7.29 -62.77
C ARG A 211 17.63 6.14 -62.44
N ALA A 212 18.86 6.46 -62.05
CA ALA A 212 19.86 5.47 -61.67
C ALA A 212 19.49 4.75 -60.37
N LEU A 213 18.95 5.48 -59.38
CA LEU A 213 18.44 4.94 -58.14
C LEU A 213 17.29 3.97 -58.38
N ASN A 214 16.27 4.37 -59.15
CA ASN A 214 15.14 3.51 -59.47
C ASN A 214 15.59 2.20 -60.13
N ALA A 215 16.54 2.27 -61.07
CA ALA A 215 17.08 1.09 -61.73
C ALA A 215 17.94 0.20 -60.81
N ALA A 216 18.56 0.77 -59.77
CA ALA A 216 19.43 0.05 -58.84
C ALA A 216 18.69 -0.57 -57.64
N MET A 217 17.47 -0.09 -57.33
CA MET A 217 16.65 -0.64 -56.25
C MET A 217 16.12 -2.05 -56.57
N PRO A 218 15.77 -2.86 -55.55
CA PRO A 218 15.22 -4.19 -55.77
C PRO A 218 13.96 -4.19 -56.65
N LYS A 219 13.70 -5.30 -57.36
CA LYS A 219 12.45 -5.43 -58.11
C LYS A 219 11.24 -5.40 -57.16
N ASN A 220 10.15 -4.77 -57.58
CA ASN A 220 8.90 -4.57 -56.82
C ASN A 220 8.98 -3.57 -55.66
N THR A 221 10.01 -2.72 -55.59
CA THR A 221 10.02 -1.56 -54.70
C THR A 221 9.49 -0.31 -55.41
N VAL A 222 9.09 0.70 -54.65
CA VAL A 222 8.58 1.98 -55.17
C VAL A 222 9.60 3.09 -54.97
N LEU A 223 9.87 3.90 -56.00
CA LEU A 223 10.47 5.22 -55.85
C LEU A 223 9.40 6.31 -55.95
N ALA A 224 9.19 7.07 -54.87
CA ALA A 224 8.42 8.30 -54.92
C ALA A 224 9.35 9.52 -54.79
N VAL A 225 8.91 10.65 -55.33
CA VAL A 225 9.62 11.93 -55.21
C VAL A 225 8.64 13.03 -54.82
N THR A 226 9.01 13.89 -53.89
CA THR A 226 8.24 15.08 -53.54
C THR A 226 8.53 16.21 -54.53
N ALA A 227 7.57 17.12 -54.71
CA ALA A 227 7.77 18.34 -55.47
C ALA A 227 6.90 19.46 -54.88
N PRO A 228 7.46 20.66 -54.64
CA PRO A 228 6.73 21.81 -54.12
C PRO A 228 5.74 22.38 -55.15
N ALA A 229 4.67 23.00 -54.67
CA ALA A 229 3.79 23.84 -55.47
C ALA A 229 4.44 25.21 -55.76
N GLU A 230 4.00 25.89 -56.84
CA GLU A 230 4.48 27.22 -57.25
C GLU A 230 6.01 27.39 -57.45
N ASP A 231 6.76 26.32 -57.72
CA ASP A 231 8.18 26.40 -58.09
C ASP A 231 8.42 25.98 -59.56
N GLU A 232 8.52 26.98 -60.46
CA GLU A 232 8.82 26.76 -61.89
C GLU A 232 10.18 26.08 -62.14
N GLY A 233 11.07 26.06 -61.13
CA GLY A 233 12.34 25.36 -61.16
C GLY A 233 12.23 23.83 -61.13
N TRP A 234 11.05 23.29 -60.81
CA TRP A 234 10.80 21.85 -60.68
C TRP A 234 10.12 21.22 -61.91
N PRO A 235 10.83 20.40 -62.69
CA PRO A 235 10.30 19.84 -63.93
C PRO A 235 9.43 18.59 -63.66
N LEU A 236 8.18 18.80 -63.25
CA LEU A 236 7.21 17.73 -62.91
C LEU A 236 7.08 16.64 -63.99
N ALA A 237 7.12 17.01 -65.27
CA ALA A 237 7.09 16.07 -66.40
C ALA A 237 8.31 15.14 -66.45
N ALA A 238 9.49 15.63 -66.04
CA ALA A 238 10.71 14.85 -66.03
C ALA A 238 10.79 13.95 -64.78
N LEU A 239 10.38 14.48 -63.62
CA LEU A 239 10.32 13.74 -62.35
C LEU A 239 9.35 12.56 -62.43
N SER A 240 8.14 12.78 -62.94
CA SER A 240 7.13 11.72 -63.12
C SER A 240 7.52 10.62 -64.13
N ARG A 241 8.52 10.86 -64.99
CA ARG A 241 9.08 9.84 -65.91
C ARG A 241 10.11 8.95 -65.23
N VAL A 242 10.76 9.41 -64.16
CA VAL A 242 11.85 8.66 -63.49
C VAL A 242 11.44 8.06 -62.15
N ALA A 243 10.34 8.53 -61.55
CA ALA A 243 9.72 7.98 -60.34
C ALA A 243 8.42 7.20 -60.63
N ASP A 244 8.05 6.32 -59.71
CA ASP A 244 6.79 5.55 -59.76
C ASP A 244 5.61 6.42 -59.32
N LYS A 245 5.82 7.24 -58.28
CA LYS A 245 4.87 8.26 -57.82
C LYS A 245 5.55 9.62 -57.72
N LEU A 246 4.75 10.67 -57.93
CA LEU A 246 5.13 12.05 -57.63
C LEU A 246 4.17 12.56 -56.56
N ILE A 247 4.71 12.93 -55.40
CA ILE A 247 3.97 13.51 -54.27
C ILE A 247 4.05 15.02 -54.41
N PHE A 248 2.95 15.63 -54.83
CA PHE A 248 2.85 17.08 -55.02
C PHE A 248 2.43 17.74 -53.72
N MET A 249 3.29 18.61 -53.17
CA MET A 249 3.10 19.29 -51.90
C MET A 249 2.22 20.52 -52.12
N ALA A 250 0.91 20.31 -52.07
CA ALA A 250 -0.10 21.34 -52.36
C ALA A 250 -0.46 22.14 -51.09
N TYR A 251 0.56 22.66 -50.43
CA TYR A 251 0.50 23.53 -49.26
C TYR A 251 1.67 24.52 -49.29
N ASP A 252 1.83 25.35 -48.25
CA ASP A 252 2.88 26.37 -48.14
C ASP A 252 2.81 27.48 -49.22
N GLN A 253 1.59 27.88 -49.63
CA GLN A 253 1.39 29.15 -50.33
C GLN A 253 1.98 30.33 -49.53
N HIS A 254 1.80 30.25 -48.20
CA HIS A 254 2.42 31.09 -47.19
C HIS A 254 3.11 30.15 -46.19
N TRP A 255 4.40 30.39 -45.92
CA TRP A 255 5.29 29.49 -45.16
C TRP A 255 6.18 30.27 -44.18
N GLU A 256 6.98 29.56 -43.39
CA GLU A 256 7.79 30.12 -42.28
C GLU A 256 8.67 31.32 -42.69
N GLY A 257 9.30 31.29 -43.88
CA GLY A 257 10.11 32.40 -44.40
C GLY A 257 9.35 33.39 -45.28
N GLY A 258 8.02 33.27 -45.38
CA GLY A 258 7.14 34.09 -46.22
C GLY A 258 6.37 35.18 -45.46
N THR A 259 5.44 35.85 -46.15
CA THR A 259 4.53 36.82 -45.52
C THR A 259 3.29 36.11 -44.93
N PRO A 260 2.68 36.62 -43.84
CA PRO A 260 1.49 36.02 -43.24
C PRO A 260 0.32 35.88 -44.23
N GLY A 261 -0.35 34.72 -44.24
CA GLY A 261 -1.50 34.46 -45.09
C GLY A 261 -1.99 33.00 -45.03
N PRO A 262 -3.09 32.67 -45.75
CA PRO A 262 -3.66 31.33 -45.77
C PRO A 262 -2.65 30.32 -46.33
N ILE A 263 -2.35 29.26 -45.57
CA ILE A 263 -1.30 28.29 -45.91
C ILE A 263 -1.59 27.58 -47.24
N ALA A 264 -2.85 27.31 -47.54
CA ALA A 264 -3.27 26.71 -48.80
C ALA A 264 -4.69 27.16 -49.16
N ALA A 265 -4.84 28.39 -49.66
CA ALA A 265 -6.15 28.89 -50.05
C ALA A 265 -6.79 27.98 -51.12
N GLN A 266 -8.08 27.66 -50.99
CA GLN A 266 -8.79 26.71 -51.84
C GLN A 266 -8.65 27.03 -53.34
N GLY A 267 -8.78 28.31 -53.72
CA GLY A 267 -8.62 28.72 -55.12
C GLY A 267 -7.19 28.55 -55.65
N TRP A 268 -6.19 28.74 -54.79
CA TRP A 268 -4.77 28.47 -55.08
C TRP A 268 -4.56 26.96 -55.23
N PHE A 269 -5.01 26.16 -54.26
CA PHE A 269 -4.91 24.71 -54.26
C PHE A 269 -5.49 24.08 -55.53
N VAL A 270 -6.72 24.47 -55.89
CA VAL A 270 -7.39 23.94 -57.10
C VAL A 270 -6.58 24.25 -58.36
N ARG A 271 -6.06 25.48 -58.49
CA ARG A 271 -5.26 25.90 -59.64
C ARG A 271 -3.96 25.09 -59.75
N GLU A 272 -3.23 24.95 -58.64
CA GLU A 272 -1.94 24.26 -58.64
C GLU A 272 -2.10 22.77 -58.90
N VAL A 273 -3.10 22.12 -58.30
CA VAL A 273 -3.39 20.70 -58.57
C VAL A 273 -3.88 20.49 -60.01
N GLU A 274 -4.69 21.38 -60.58
CA GLU A 274 -5.09 21.30 -61.99
C GLU A 274 -3.87 21.44 -62.93
N ASN A 275 -2.94 22.33 -62.60
CA ASN A 275 -1.69 22.50 -63.35
C ASN A 275 -0.82 21.25 -63.27
N ALA A 276 -0.62 20.69 -62.07
CA ALA A 276 0.11 19.45 -61.88
C ALA A 276 -0.54 18.27 -62.63
N GLN A 277 -1.88 18.14 -62.58
CA GLN A 277 -2.61 17.07 -63.27
C GLN A 277 -2.49 17.14 -64.81
N ARG A 278 -2.32 18.34 -65.39
CA ARG A 278 -2.07 18.47 -66.85
C ARG A 278 -0.72 17.90 -67.27
N ILE A 279 0.23 17.82 -66.34
CA ILE A 279 1.62 17.46 -66.61
C ILE A 279 1.91 16.02 -66.17
N VAL A 280 1.38 15.61 -65.01
CA VAL A 280 1.67 14.32 -64.36
C VAL A 280 0.51 13.34 -64.61
N PRO A 281 0.78 12.10 -65.06
CA PRO A 281 -0.25 11.06 -65.18
C PRO A 281 -1.00 10.84 -63.87
N ARG A 282 -2.33 10.71 -63.94
CA ARG A 282 -3.21 10.63 -62.75
C ARG A 282 -2.87 9.48 -61.81
N ASP A 283 -2.47 8.34 -62.36
CA ASP A 283 -2.08 7.16 -61.59
C ASP A 283 -0.76 7.39 -60.83
N LYS A 284 0.10 8.31 -61.29
CA LYS A 284 1.36 8.67 -60.65
C LYS A 284 1.26 9.84 -59.67
N LEU A 285 0.29 10.73 -59.86
CA LEU A 285 0.11 11.90 -59.02
C LEU A 285 -0.49 11.50 -57.66
N VAL A 286 0.19 11.91 -56.59
CA VAL A 286 -0.31 11.90 -55.20
C VAL A 286 -0.33 13.35 -54.75
N VAL A 287 -1.41 13.82 -54.14
CA VAL A 287 -1.49 15.19 -53.62
C VAL A 287 -1.34 15.15 -52.11
N ALA A 288 -0.30 15.80 -51.59
CA ALA A 288 -0.10 15.95 -50.16
C ALA A 288 -0.91 17.14 -49.64
N LEU A 289 -1.64 16.92 -48.56
CA LEU A 289 -2.45 17.89 -47.84
C LEU A 289 -1.74 18.19 -46.51
N GLY A 290 -1.69 19.47 -46.16
CA GLY A 290 -1.20 19.89 -44.87
C GLY A 290 -2.31 19.90 -43.82
N SER A 291 -1.99 19.59 -42.57
CA SER A 291 -2.84 19.91 -41.42
C SER A 291 -1.97 20.35 -40.26
N TYR A 292 -1.76 21.67 -40.21
CA TYR A 292 -0.90 22.40 -39.28
C TYR A 292 -1.23 23.90 -39.39
N ALA A 293 -0.55 24.71 -38.59
CA ALA A 293 -0.67 26.15 -38.53
C ALA A 293 0.71 26.83 -38.54
N TYR A 294 0.74 28.12 -38.80
CA TYR A 294 1.91 28.96 -38.61
C TYR A 294 1.51 30.18 -37.78
N ASP A 295 2.37 30.56 -36.83
CA ASP A 295 2.27 31.80 -36.07
C ASP A 295 3.34 32.79 -36.52
N TRP A 296 2.93 33.84 -37.21
CA TRP A 296 3.82 34.94 -37.57
C TRP A 296 3.84 36.01 -36.46
N HIS A 297 5.01 36.26 -35.87
CA HIS A 297 5.19 37.25 -34.82
C HIS A 297 6.46 38.09 -34.99
N GLY A 298 6.30 39.42 -35.07
CA GLY A 298 7.42 40.34 -35.28
C GLY A 298 8.22 40.00 -36.55
N ASP A 299 9.48 39.57 -36.38
CA ASP A 299 10.38 39.13 -37.47
C ASP A 299 10.52 37.60 -37.56
N GLY A 300 9.81 36.83 -36.72
CA GLY A 300 9.90 35.36 -36.63
C GLY A 300 8.60 34.66 -37.02
N THR A 301 8.66 33.35 -37.20
CA THR A 301 7.50 32.49 -37.50
C THR A 301 7.70 31.12 -36.87
N ASP A 302 6.68 30.59 -36.21
CA ASP A 302 6.71 29.25 -35.62
C ASP A 302 5.70 28.34 -36.31
N ALA A 303 6.11 27.11 -36.63
CA ALA A 303 5.21 26.06 -37.10
C ALA A 303 4.50 25.42 -35.92
N LEU A 304 3.17 25.32 -35.99
CA LEU A 304 2.32 24.79 -34.93
C LEU A 304 1.49 23.62 -35.46
N SER A 305 1.24 22.62 -34.63
CA SER A 305 0.11 21.70 -34.81
C SER A 305 -1.22 22.45 -34.72
N ILE A 306 -2.29 21.83 -35.22
CA ILE A 306 -3.64 22.39 -35.06
C ILE A 306 -4.01 22.50 -33.57
N GLU A 307 -3.54 21.58 -32.75
CA GLU A 307 -3.78 21.59 -31.31
C GLU A 307 -3.05 22.75 -30.61
N GLU A 308 -1.78 23.00 -30.91
CA GLU A 308 -1.04 24.17 -30.42
C GLU A 308 -1.70 25.48 -30.86
N ALA A 309 -2.24 25.54 -32.08
CA ALA A 309 -3.02 26.70 -32.53
C ALA A 309 -4.33 26.86 -31.73
N TRP A 310 -5.02 25.77 -31.38
CA TRP A 310 -6.20 25.83 -30.51
C TRP A 310 -5.84 26.28 -29.08
N LEU A 311 -4.71 25.84 -28.54
CA LEU A 311 -4.18 26.29 -27.25
C LEU A 311 -3.88 27.79 -27.26
N ALA A 312 -3.12 28.27 -28.24
CA ALA A 312 -2.82 29.69 -28.40
C ALA A 312 -4.10 30.55 -28.54
N ALA A 313 -5.12 30.05 -29.26
CA ALA A 313 -6.43 30.72 -29.34
C ALA A 313 -7.17 30.73 -27.98
N HIS A 314 -7.08 29.65 -27.22
CA HIS A 314 -7.68 29.55 -25.88
C HIS A 314 -7.05 30.56 -24.91
N ASP A 315 -5.72 30.58 -24.80
CA ASP A 315 -4.99 31.39 -23.83
C ASP A 315 -5.08 32.88 -24.12
N SER A 316 -5.07 33.23 -25.41
CA SER A 316 -5.29 34.61 -25.85
C SER A 316 -6.76 35.03 -25.83
N GLN A 317 -7.68 34.09 -25.63
CA GLN A 317 -9.14 34.27 -25.81
C GLN A 317 -9.51 34.79 -27.21
N ALA A 318 -8.65 34.53 -28.21
CA ALA A 318 -8.88 34.95 -29.58
C ALA A 318 -9.89 33.99 -30.26
N PRO A 319 -10.96 34.53 -30.88
CA PRO A 319 -11.89 33.69 -31.61
C PRO A 319 -11.24 33.17 -32.89
N VAL A 320 -11.23 31.85 -33.05
CA VAL A 320 -10.91 31.21 -34.34
C VAL A 320 -11.97 31.61 -35.38
N MET A 321 -11.54 32.16 -36.51
CA MET A 321 -12.42 32.59 -37.59
C MET A 321 -12.10 31.86 -38.89
N PHE A 322 -13.13 31.30 -39.51
CA PHE A 322 -13.07 30.75 -40.86
C PHE A 322 -13.13 31.88 -41.90
N ASP A 323 -12.15 31.94 -42.81
CA ASP A 323 -12.16 32.89 -43.92
C ASP A 323 -12.85 32.27 -45.16
N PRO A 324 -14.06 32.72 -45.53
CA PRO A 324 -14.78 32.16 -46.68
C PRO A 324 -14.17 32.52 -48.04
N ALA A 325 -13.13 33.37 -48.10
CA ALA A 325 -12.42 33.63 -49.35
C ALA A 325 -11.35 32.56 -49.64
N SER A 326 -10.56 32.19 -48.63
CA SER A 326 -9.52 31.15 -48.74
C SER A 326 -10.01 29.75 -48.40
N GLY A 327 -11.01 29.61 -47.53
CA GLY A 327 -11.39 28.33 -46.94
C GLY A 327 -10.41 27.82 -45.88
N ASN A 328 -9.53 28.68 -45.35
CA ASN A 328 -8.64 28.41 -44.21
C ASN A 328 -9.16 29.15 -42.97
N ALA A 329 -8.80 28.69 -41.78
CA ALA A 329 -9.14 29.36 -40.53
C ALA A 329 -7.92 30.10 -39.95
N GLY A 330 -8.17 31.07 -39.06
CA GLY A 330 -7.10 31.81 -38.40
C GLY A 330 -7.60 32.74 -37.30
N PHE A 331 -6.66 33.31 -36.56
CA PHE A 331 -6.91 34.28 -35.48
C PHE A 331 -5.66 35.12 -35.22
N ALA A 332 -5.79 36.16 -34.38
CA ALA A 332 -4.67 37.03 -34.01
C ALA A 332 -4.75 37.44 -32.54
N TYR A 333 -3.60 37.64 -31.92
CA TYR A 333 -3.48 38.15 -30.56
C TYR A 333 -2.23 39.01 -30.37
N ASP A 334 -2.21 39.78 -29.30
CA ASP A 334 -1.05 40.55 -28.88
C ASP A 334 -0.49 39.96 -27.58
N GLU A 335 0.81 39.68 -27.57
CA GLU A 335 1.54 39.17 -26.40
C GLU A 335 2.88 39.89 -26.26
N ALA A 336 3.20 40.35 -25.04
CA ALA A 336 4.46 41.03 -24.72
C ALA A 336 4.86 42.18 -25.68
N GLY A 337 3.89 42.83 -26.34
CA GLY A 337 4.12 43.92 -27.30
C GLY A 337 4.40 43.46 -28.74
N LYS A 338 4.33 42.16 -29.03
CA LYS A 338 4.35 41.59 -30.38
C LYS A 338 2.93 41.25 -30.85
N HIS A 339 2.70 41.40 -32.15
CA HIS A 339 1.47 40.99 -32.81
C HIS A 339 1.67 39.60 -33.41
N HIS A 340 0.78 38.67 -33.08
CA HIS A 340 0.76 37.29 -33.54
C HIS A 340 -0.40 37.11 -34.53
N ALA A 341 -0.12 36.55 -35.70
CA ALA A 341 -1.11 36.27 -36.73
C ALA A 341 -1.02 34.80 -37.13
N ILE A 342 -2.04 34.03 -36.77
CA ILE A 342 -2.09 32.58 -37.00
C ILE A 342 -3.04 32.24 -38.14
N TRP A 343 -2.54 31.44 -39.08
CA TRP A 343 -3.34 30.76 -40.09
C TRP A 343 -3.19 29.26 -39.94
N MET A 344 -4.26 28.50 -40.19
CA MET A 344 -4.28 27.06 -40.00
C MET A 344 -5.10 26.32 -41.06
N MET A 345 -4.71 25.06 -41.29
CA MET A 345 -5.40 24.10 -42.17
C MET A 345 -6.06 23.00 -41.35
N ASP A 346 -7.24 23.33 -40.83
CA ASP A 346 -8.08 22.40 -40.06
C ASP A 346 -8.93 21.48 -40.96
N ALA A 347 -9.79 20.64 -40.36
CA ALA A 347 -10.57 19.66 -41.12
C ALA A 347 -11.51 20.31 -42.16
N ALA A 348 -12.04 21.51 -41.88
CA ALA A 348 -12.87 22.22 -42.86
C ALA A 348 -12.09 22.51 -44.15
N THR A 349 -10.80 22.86 -44.01
CA THR A 349 -9.87 23.07 -45.12
C THR A 349 -9.61 21.76 -45.88
N SER A 350 -9.25 20.68 -45.18
CA SER A 350 -8.94 19.40 -45.83
C SER A 350 -10.12 18.80 -46.56
N TRP A 351 -11.34 18.89 -46.01
CA TRP A 351 -12.55 18.41 -46.68
C TRP A 351 -12.78 19.10 -48.03
N ASN A 352 -12.66 20.43 -48.07
CA ASN A 352 -12.86 21.22 -49.28
C ASN A 352 -11.80 20.88 -50.35
N GLN A 353 -10.56 20.69 -49.94
CA GLN A 353 -9.48 20.24 -50.83
C GLN A 353 -9.76 18.83 -51.35
N MET A 354 -10.18 17.89 -50.50
CA MET A 354 -10.57 16.54 -50.91
C MET A 354 -11.76 16.52 -51.88
N GLN A 355 -12.74 17.41 -51.74
CA GLN A 355 -13.84 17.52 -52.73
C GLN A 355 -13.34 17.98 -54.10
N ALA A 356 -12.39 18.92 -54.15
CA ALA A 356 -11.74 19.31 -55.40
C ALA A 356 -10.99 18.13 -56.03
N LEU A 357 -10.22 17.38 -55.24
CA LEU A 357 -9.51 16.17 -55.70
C LEU A 357 -10.47 15.11 -56.24
N LYS A 358 -11.60 14.87 -55.54
CA LYS A 358 -12.65 13.95 -55.97
C LYS A 358 -13.16 14.31 -57.36
N ARG A 359 -13.42 15.59 -57.60
CA ARG A 359 -13.94 16.11 -58.87
C ARG A 359 -12.92 16.01 -60.01
N LEU A 360 -11.62 16.15 -59.69
CA LEU A 360 -10.51 15.88 -60.61
C LEU A 360 -10.24 14.39 -60.85
N GLY A 361 -10.92 13.49 -60.14
CA GLY A 361 -10.67 12.05 -60.21
C GLY A 361 -9.32 11.64 -59.61
N ILE A 362 -8.78 12.42 -58.66
CA ILE A 362 -7.53 12.13 -57.94
C ILE A 362 -7.90 11.46 -56.62
N GLY A 363 -7.57 10.18 -56.49
CA GLY A 363 -7.79 9.41 -55.25
C GLY A 363 -6.55 9.24 -54.38
N ASN A 364 -5.36 9.63 -54.85
CA ASN A 364 -4.12 9.44 -54.13
C ASN A 364 -3.83 10.68 -53.27
N VAL A 365 -3.87 10.55 -51.95
CA VAL A 365 -3.65 11.64 -51.00
C VAL A 365 -2.60 11.28 -49.97
N ALA A 366 -1.85 12.28 -49.52
CA ALA A 366 -0.90 12.15 -48.42
C ALA A 366 -1.20 13.20 -47.34
N LEU A 367 -0.92 12.90 -46.07
CA LEU A 367 -0.99 13.84 -44.94
C LEU A 367 0.42 14.26 -44.52
N TRP A 368 0.70 15.56 -44.57
CA TRP A 368 1.85 16.19 -43.93
C TRP A 368 1.38 16.98 -42.69
N ARG A 369 1.63 16.51 -41.47
CA ARG A 369 2.22 15.21 -41.09
C ARG A 369 1.43 14.58 -39.94
N LEU A 370 1.66 13.30 -39.66
CA LEU A 370 1.02 12.62 -38.53
C LEU A 370 1.42 13.29 -37.21
N GLY A 371 0.43 13.56 -36.36
CA GLY A 371 0.59 14.18 -35.05
C GLY A 371 0.28 15.67 -35.02
N THR A 372 0.17 16.34 -36.18
CA THR A 372 -0.14 17.78 -36.24
C THR A 372 -1.59 18.06 -36.64
N GLU A 373 -2.31 17.04 -37.10
CA GLU A 373 -3.58 17.21 -37.78
C GLU A 373 -4.75 17.55 -36.84
N ASP A 374 -5.76 18.22 -37.39
CA ASP A 374 -7.10 18.19 -36.79
C ASP A 374 -7.61 16.75 -36.77
N SER A 375 -8.07 16.27 -35.62
CA SER A 375 -8.70 14.95 -35.46
C SER A 375 -9.77 14.62 -36.52
N GLY A 376 -10.49 15.64 -37.02
CA GLY A 376 -11.50 15.51 -38.06
C GLY A 376 -10.96 15.17 -39.45
N PHE A 377 -9.65 15.31 -39.71
CA PHE A 377 -9.00 14.90 -40.96
C PHE A 377 -9.29 13.43 -41.29
N TRP A 378 -9.35 12.58 -40.26
CA TRP A 378 -9.63 11.15 -40.43
C TRP A 378 -11.08 10.87 -40.80
N ASP A 379 -12.01 11.69 -40.32
CA ASP A 379 -13.42 11.65 -40.73
C ASP A 379 -13.59 12.15 -42.17
N ASP A 380 -12.86 13.19 -42.57
CA ASP A 380 -12.77 13.64 -43.96
C ASP A 380 -12.24 12.54 -44.87
N LEU A 381 -11.13 11.91 -44.51
CA LEU A 381 -10.53 10.83 -45.29
C LEU A 381 -11.51 9.65 -45.41
N SER A 382 -12.18 9.26 -44.32
CA SER A 382 -13.19 8.20 -44.33
C SER A 382 -14.36 8.54 -45.25
N ALA A 383 -14.91 9.76 -45.17
CA ALA A 383 -16.02 10.23 -46.01
C ALA A 383 -15.59 10.39 -47.49
N PHE A 384 -14.36 10.84 -47.74
CA PHE A 384 -13.77 10.93 -49.08
C PHE A 384 -13.67 9.54 -49.75
N ARG A 385 -13.33 8.51 -48.98
CA ARG A 385 -13.21 7.12 -49.44
C ARG A 385 -14.55 6.41 -49.61
N LYS A 386 -15.46 6.55 -48.65
CA LYS A 386 -16.72 5.79 -48.58
C LYS A 386 -17.92 6.53 -49.20
N GLY A 387 -17.80 7.84 -49.40
CA GLY A 387 -18.91 8.71 -49.74
C GLY A 387 -19.70 9.17 -48.50
N GLY A 388 -20.45 10.26 -48.63
CA GLY A 388 -21.15 10.93 -47.53
C GLY A 388 -20.52 12.27 -47.17
N LEU A 389 -20.99 12.87 -46.07
CA LEU A 389 -20.40 14.05 -45.44
C LEU A 389 -19.65 13.61 -44.17
N PRO A 390 -18.54 14.28 -43.80
CA PRO A 390 -17.82 14.00 -42.57
C PRO A 390 -18.59 14.53 -41.35
N ASP A 391 -18.43 13.88 -40.20
CA ASP A 391 -18.91 14.39 -38.91
C ASP A 391 -17.78 15.15 -38.22
N LEU A 392 -17.78 16.47 -38.37
CA LEU A 392 -16.76 17.35 -37.82
C LEU A 392 -17.22 18.04 -36.53
N ALA A 393 -18.36 17.64 -35.94
CA ALA A 393 -18.98 18.41 -34.86
C ALA A 393 -18.15 18.43 -33.55
N THR A 394 -17.34 17.39 -33.32
CA THR A 394 -16.64 17.15 -32.05
C THR A 394 -15.13 16.95 -32.28
N PRO A 395 -14.36 18.03 -32.47
CA PRO A 395 -12.90 17.93 -32.56
C PRO A 395 -12.33 17.43 -31.23
N ARG A 396 -11.32 16.56 -31.29
CA ARG A 396 -10.68 15.94 -30.13
C ARG A 396 -9.23 16.39 -30.04
N ALA A 397 -8.76 16.52 -28.80
CA ALA A 397 -7.34 16.67 -28.51
C ALA A 397 -6.57 15.47 -29.07
N VAL A 398 -5.41 15.73 -29.68
CA VAL A 398 -4.59 14.72 -30.37
C VAL A 398 -3.38 14.33 -29.52
N ALA A 399 -2.83 15.26 -28.73
CA ALA A 399 -1.84 15.02 -27.70
C ALA A 399 -2.49 14.75 -26.33
N SER A 400 -1.76 14.02 -25.47
CA SER A 400 -2.23 13.70 -24.12
C SER A 400 -1.98 14.83 -23.13
N THR A 401 -0.89 15.59 -23.28
CA THR A 401 -0.45 16.65 -22.35
C THR A 401 0.34 17.72 -23.08
N ASP A 402 0.08 18.98 -22.74
CA ASP A 402 0.86 20.15 -23.11
C ASP A 402 1.53 20.73 -21.85
N VAL A 403 2.79 21.12 -21.98
CA VAL A 403 3.62 21.57 -20.85
C VAL A 403 4.18 22.96 -21.14
N GLU A 404 3.68 23.95 -20.41
CA GLU A 404 4.00 25.36 -20.61
C GLU A 404 4.95 25.89 -19.52
N GLY A 405 5.81 26.84 -19.86
CA GLY A 405 6.68 27.51 -18.90
C GLY A 405 7.91 26.68 -18.47
N SER A 406 8.61 27.16 -17.44
CA SER A 406 9.87 26.57 -16.95
C SER A 406 9.90 26.44 -15.43
N GLY A 407 10.48 25.35 -14.93
CA GLY A 407 10.57 25.03 -13.50
C GLY A 407 9.88 23.73 -13.12
N GLU A 408 9.92 23.38 -11.84
CA GLU A 408 9.42 22.11 -11.32
C GLU A 408 8.19 22.26 -10.42
N ILE A 409 7.61 23.46 -10.32
CA ILE A 409 6.37 23.71 -9.59
C ILE A 409 5.23 23.72 -10.59
N LEU A 410 4.35 22.75 -10.46
CA LEU A 410 3.38 22.38 -11.49
C LEU A 410 2.00 22.91 -11.14
N ARG A 411 1.29 23.33 -12.18
CA ARG A 411 -0.12 23.64 -12.14
C ARG A 411 -0.83 23.13 -13.39
N ILE A 412 -1.77 22.23 -13.19
CA ILE A 412 -2.69 21.81 -14.22
C ILE A 412 -3.74 22.92 -14.39
N THR A 413 -3.68 23.66 -15.50
CA THR A 413 -4.57 24.78 -15.82
C THR A 413 -5.80 24.32 -16.62
N SER A 414 -5.68 23.21 -17.35
CA SER A 414 -6.77 22.59 -18.09
C SER A 414 -6.70 21.06 -17.99
N THR A 415 -7.87 20.42 -18.09
CA THR A 415 -8.05 18.96 -18.15
C THR A 415 -8.66 18.57 -19.49
N PRO A 416 -8.38 17.37 -20.02
CA PRO A 416 -8.85 16.95 -21.33
C PRO A 416 -10.34 17.15 -21.52
N SER A 417 -10.70 17.88 -22.57
CA SER A 417 -12.08 18.06 -22.94
C SER A 417 -12.24 18.11 -24.45
N ASP A 418 -13.26 17.43 -24.95
CA ASP A 418 -13.63 17.49 -26.36
C ASP A 418 -14.11 18.91 -26.71
N GLY A 419 -13.75 19.34 -27.91
CA GLY A 419 -14.24 20.58 -28.48
C GLY A 419 -15.64 20.43 -29.07
N SER A 420 -16.18 21.54 -29.55
CA SER A 420 -17.42 21.53 -30.33
C SER A 420 -17.36 22.62 -31.39
N ARG A 421 -17.67 22.24 -32.63
CA ARG A 421 -17.80 23.17 -33.75
C ARG A 421 -19.06 22.89 -34.56
N THR A 422 -19.50 23.89 -35.31
CA THR A 422 -20.53 23.73 -36.34
C THR A 422 -19.94 24.08 -37.68
N VAL A 423 -20.08 23.17 -38.64
CA VAL A 423 -19.72 23.38 -40.05
C VAL A 423 -21.00 23.46 -40.90
N GLN A 424 -20.99 24.29 -41.94
CA GLN A 424 -22.11 24.43 -42.86
C GLN A 424 -21.71 24.04 -44.28
N PHE A 425 -22.40 23.03 -44.80
CA PHE A 425 -22.21 22.54 -46.17
C PHE A 425 -23.09 23.30 -47.16
N ASP A 426 -22.56 23.61 -48.34
CA ASP A 426 -23.33 24.09 -49.47
C ASP A 426 -23.98 22.93 -50.27
N ALA A 427 -24.71 23.27 -51.34
CA ALA A 427 -25.38 22.29 -52.20
C ALA A 427 -24.41 21.39 -52.99
N GLN A 428 -23.13 21.78 -53.09
CA GLN A 428 -22.06 21.01 -53.72
C GLN A 428 -21.28 20.16 -52.70
N GLY A 429 -21.63 20.23 -51.42
CA GLY A 429 -20.99 19.51 -50.33
C GLY A 429 -19.70 20.16 -49.83
N LEU A 430 -19.43 21.43 -50.15
CA LEU A 430 -18.29 22.18 -49.62
C LEU A 430 -18.66 22.86 -48.30
N ILE A 431 -17.70 22.99 -47.39
CA ILE A 431 -17.85 23.73 -46.13
C ILE A 431 -17.55 25.21 -46.42
N HIS A 432 -18.56 26.07 -46.31
CA HIS A 432 -18.42 27.51 -46.56
C HIS A 432 -18.45 28.36 -45.28
N ALA A 433 -18.73 27.75 -44.13
CA ALA A 433 -18.66 28.40 -42.83
C ALA A 433 -18.36 27.36 -41.74
N GLU A 434 -17.53 27.76 -40.77
CA GLU A 434 -17.21 27.01 -39.57
C GLU A 434 -17.22 27.94 -38.36
N ARG A 435 -17.68 27.42 -37.22
CA ARG A 435 -17.64 28.12 -35.94
C ARG A 435 -17.31 27.17 -34.82
N TYR A 436 -16.20 27.45 -34.13
CA TYR A 436 -15.86 26.80 -32.88
C TYR A 436 -16.68 27.40 -31.72
N HIS A 437 -17.41 26.56 -31.00
CA HIS A 437 -18.11 26.94 -29.76
C HIS A 437 -17.26 26.62 -28.53
N ARG A 438 -16.43 25.58 -28.63
CA ARG A 438 -15.44 25.17 -27.63
C ARG A 438 -14.24 24.58 -28.37
N LEU A 439 -13.04 25.00 -28.01
CA LEU A 439 -11.80 24.40 -28.50
C LEU A 439 -11.53 23.12 -27.69
N PRO A 440 -11.06 22.03 -28.32
CA PRO A 440 -10.58 20.88 -27.57
C PRO A 440 -9.33 21.27 -26.78
N MET A 441 -9.20 20.72 -25.57
CA MET A 441 -8.05 21.00 -24.70
C MET A 441 -7.42 19.68 -24.25
N PRO A 442 -6.09 19.52 -24.27
CA PRO A 442 -5.38 18.44 -23.57
C PRO A 442 -5.27 18.73 -22.06
N TYR A 443 -4.53 17.91 -21.32
CA TYR A 443 -3.99 18.38 -20.04
C TYR A 443 -3.02 19.52 -20.33
N VAL A 444 -3.18 20.66 -19.66
CA VAL A 444 -2.20 21.76 -19.76
C VAL A 444 -1.51 21.90 -18.41
N VAL A 445 -0.21 21.63 -18.39
CA VAL A 445 0.64 21.65 -17.21
C VAL A 445 1.54 22.87 -17.28
N HIS A 446 1.18 23.92 -16.56
CA HIS A 446 2.01 25.11 -16.45
C HIS A 446 3.07 24.93 -15.37
N ARG A 447 4.33 25.26 -15.70
CA ARG A 447 5.51 25.13 -14.86
C ARG A 447 6.05 26.49 -14.46
N VAL A 448 6.43 26.62 -13.19
CA VAL A 448 7.11 27.81 -12.66
C VAL A 448 8.30 27.43 -11.76
N GLY A 449 9.18 28.40 -11.52
CA GLY A 449 10.34 28.25 -10.65
C GLY A 449 11.67 28.14 -11.39
N GLY A 450 11.65 28.06 -12.73
CA GLY A 450 12.85 27.93 -13.58
C GLY A 450 13.55 29.24 -13.96
N ALA A 451 13.00 30.39 -13.56
CA ALA A 451 13.43 31.70 -14.08
C ALA A 451 14.87 32.10 -13.67
N ASN A 452 15.42 31.55 -12.59
CA ASN A 452 16.78 31.84 -12.14
C ASN A 452 17.55 30.54 -11.88
N PRO A 453 18.49 30.14 -12.76
CA PRO A 453 19.24 28.89 -12.61
C PRO A 453 20.17 28.86 -11.38
N LYS A 454 20.38 29.98 -10.70
CA LYS A 454 21.21 30.07 -9.49
C LYS A 454 20.43 29.96 -8.18
N LEU A 455 19.11 29.76 -8.22
CA LEU A 455 18.31 29.44 -7.03
C LEU A 455 18.06 27.94 -6.99
N LEU A 456 18.28 27.28 -5.85
CA LEU A 456 18.06 25.84 -5.68
C LEU A 456 17.17 25.58 -4.46
N ALA A 457 16.25 24.63 -4.56
CA ALA A 457 15.49 24.11 -3.43
C ALA A 457 15.93 22.68 -3.10
N LEU A 458 16.38 22.47 -1.86
CA LEU A 458 16.56 21.14 -1.30
C LEU A 458 15.21 20.63 -0.80
N THR A 459 14.81 19.46 -1.27
CA THR A 459 13.56 18.80 -0.89
C THR A 459 13.84 17.42 -0.32
N PHE A 460 13.06 17.03 0.70
CA PHE A 460 13.21 15.77 1.40
C PHE A 460 11.88 15.02 1.47
N ASP A 461 11.88 13.78 1.00
CA ASP A 461 10.69 12.90 1.02
C ASP A 461 10.85 11.77 2.06
N ASP A 462 9.72 11.15 2.39
CA ASP A 462 9.53 9.99 3.30
C ASP A 462 9.64 10.23 4.80
N GLY A 463 10.14 11.38 5.26
CA GLY A 463 10.23 11.69 6.68
C GLY A 463 8.89 12.04 7.36
N PRO A 464 8.91 12.39 8.66
CA PRO A 464 10.10 12.46 9.52
C PRO A 464 10.50 11.11 10.13
N ASP A 465 11.79 10.77 10.07
CA ASP A 465 12.38 9.60 10.73
C ASP A 465 13.12 10.00 12.03
N ALA A 466 12.99 9.18 13.08
CA ALA A 466 13.57 9.45 14.41
C ALA A 466 15.10 9.56 14.42
N GLU A 467 15.79 8.88 13.50
CA GLU A 467 17.25 8.81 13.43
C GLU A 467 17.81 9.74 12.36
N TRP A 468 17.19 9.82 11.18
CA TRP A 468 17.77 10.49 10.02
C TRP A 468 17.38 11.96 9.89
N THR A 469 16.10 12.31 10.04
CA THR A 469 15.61 13.69 9.93
C THR A 469 16.34 14.65 10.89
N PRO A 470 16.61 14.32 12.17
CA PRO A 470 17.38 15.21 13.04
C PRO A 470 18.78 15.53 12.52
N LYS A 471 19.50 14.54 11.96
CA LYS A 471 20.86 14.72 11.44
C LYS A 471 20.86 15.59 10.18
N ILE A 472 19.82 15.50 9.35
CA ILE A 472 19.62 16.35 8.18
C ILE A 472 19.34 17.79 8.62
N LEU A 473 18.44 17.98 9.59
CA LEU A 473 18.15 19.31 10.16
C LEU A 473 19.41 19.95 10.76
N ASP A 474 20.23 19.19 11.50
CA ASP A 474 21.51 19.68 12.03
C ASP A 474 22.46 20.16 10.92
N ALA A 475 22.53 19.44 9.80
CA ALA A 475 23.38 19.80 8.66
C ALA A 475 22.88 21.07 7.94
N LEU A 476 21.55 21.20 7.76
CA LEU A 476 20.92 22.37 7.17
C LEU A 476 21.07 23.62 8.05
N GLU A 477 20.88 23.47 9.36
CA GLU A 477 21.07 24.52 10.36
C GLU A 477 22.53 25.00 10.37
N GLY A 478 23.49 24.08 10.44
CA GLY A 478 24.92 24.40 10.37
C GLY A 478 25.31 25.16 9.10
N ALA A 479 24.66 24.85 7.97
CA ALA A 479 24.89 25.51 6.70
C ALA A 479 24.04 26.77 6.47
N HIS A 480 23.09 27.10 7.36
CA HIS A 480 22.10 28.17 7.18
C HIS A 480 21.36 28.03 5.83
N VAL A 481 20.80 26.85 5.58
CA VAL A 481 20.06 26.52 4.36
C VAL A 481 18.63 26.11 4.71
N PRO A 482 17.59 26.78 4.18
CA PRO A 482 16.22 26.30 4.30
C PRO A 482 15.98 25.13 3.33
N ALA A 483 14.99 24.28 3.65
CA ALA A 483 14.56 23.17 2.80
C ALA A 483 13.02 23.02 2.82
N THR A 484 12.51 22.10 2.01
CA THR A 484 11.08 21.71 2.00
C THR A 484 10.97 20.21 2.24
N PHE A 485 10.18 19.79 3.24
CA PHE A 485 10.01 18.39 3.63
C PHE A 485 8.62 17.90 3.24
N PHE A 486 8.51 16.90 2.38
CA PHE A 486 7.24 16.23 2.06
C PHE A 486 7.05 15.04 3.00
N VAL A 487 6.17 15.23 4.00
CA VAL A 487 6.05 14.30 5.12
C VAL A 487 4.97 13.25 4.92
N ILE A 488 5.27 12.02 5.34
CA ILE A 488 4.31 10.93 5.46
C ILE A 488 3.56 11.08 6.80
N GLY A 489 2.23 11.07 6.74
CA GLY A 489 1.39 11.27 7.92
C GLY A 489 1.58 10.22 9.02
N GLU A 490 1.77 8.94 8.67
CA GLU A 490 2.06 7.89 9.67
C GLU A 490 3.36 8.19 10.45
N ASN A 491 4.42 8.61 9.78
CA ASN A 491 5.70 8.97 10.40
C ASN A 491 5.58 10.26 11.24
N ALA A 492 4.84 11.24 10.71
CA ALA A 492 4.54 12.49 11.40
C ALA A 492 3.73 12.30 12.70
N LEU A 493 2.92 11.24 12.81
CA LEU A 493 2.13 10.94 14.00
C LEU A 493 3.01 10.53 15.18
N GLU A 494 4.13 9.85 14.90
CA GLU A 494 5.07 9.38 15.91
C GLU A 494 6.07 10.45 16.34
N HIS A 495 6.30 11.48 15.50
CA HIS A 495 7.35 12.49 15.70
C HIS A 495 6.88 13.96 15.60
N PRO A 496 5.92 14.40 16.43
CA PRO A 496 5.41 15.78 16.41
C PRO A 496 6.48 16.83 16.73
N GLU A 497 7.51 16.48 17.48
CA GLU A 497 8.66 17.36 17.79
C GLU A 497 9.47 17.72 16.55
N LEU A 498 9.62 16.79 15.60
CA LEU A 498 10.39 17.02 14.37
C LEU A 498 9.64 17.94 13.42
N LEU A 499 8.32 17.80 13.30
CA LEU A 499 7.49 18.74 12.52
C LEU A 499 7.62 20.19 13.04
N ASN A 500 7.58 20.35 14.36
CA ASN A 500 7.74 21.68 14.97
C ASN A 500 9.15 22.23 14.75
N ARG A 501 10.17 21.38 14.80
CA ARG A 501 11.57 21.77 14.50
C ARG A 501 11.73 22.22 13.04
N ILE A 502 11.22 21.45 12.08
CA ILE A 502 11.25 21.80 10.64
C ILE A 502 10.70 23.23 10.43
N VAL A 503 9.54 23.53 11.03
CA VAL A 503 8.90 24.85 10.92
C VAL A 503 9.68 25.94 11.67
N SER A 504 10.26 25.64 12.84
CA SER A 504 11.04 26.64 13.61
C SER A 504 12.34 27.03 12.93
N ASP A 505 12.95 26.09 12.21
CA ASP A 505 14.24 26.26 11.53
C ASP A 505 14.07 27.02 10.19
N GLY A 506 12.84 27.40 9.85
CA GLY A 506 12.51 28.19 8.65
C GLY A 506 12.28 27.35 7.40
N SER A 507 12.20 26.02 7.52
CA SER A 507 11.87 25.10 6.43
C SER A 507 10.36 24.95 6.26
N GLU A 508 9.95 24.44 5.09
CA GLU A 508 8.55 24.21 4.73
C GLU A 508 8.15 22.75 4.88
N ILE A 509 6.85 22.49 5.07
CA ILE A 509 6.28 21.14 5.08
C ILE A 509 5.27 21.02 3.93
N GLY A 510 5.49 20.04 3.07
CA GLY A 510 4.54 19.59 2.06
C GLY A 510 3.90 18.26 2.46
N ASN A 511 2.77 17.96 1.83
CA ASN A 511 2.03 16.72 2.04
C ASN A 511 2.59 15.61 1.15
N HIS A 512 2.87 14.43 1.72
CA HIS A 512 3.29 13.22 1.00
C HIS A 512 2.37 12.03 1.26
N SER A 513 1.06 12.29 1.44
CA SER A 513 0.02 11.34 1.86
C SER A 513 0.20 10.80 3.30
N TYR A 514 -0.68 9.90 3.77
CA TYR A 514 -0.65 9.40 5.15
C TYR A 514 0.06 8.05 5.25
N THR A 515 -0.27 7.09 4.38
CA THR A 515 0.32 5.74 4.33
C THR A 515 1.27 5.52 3.15
N HIS A 516 1.59 6.58 2.39
CA HIS A 516 2.46 6.51 1.21
C HIS A 516 1.99 5.52 0.10
N PRO A 517 0.68 5.45 -0.25
CA PRO A 517 0.22 4.61 -1.35
C PRO A 517 0.48 5.26 -2.71
N ASN A 518 0.54 4.45 -3.77
CA ASN A 518 0.44 4.97 -5.14
C ASN A 518 -0.99 5.48 -5.38
N LEU A 519 -1.15 6.81 -5.41
CA LEU A 519 -2.44 7.49 -5.50
C LEU A 519 -3.18 7.24 -6.83
N ALA A 520 -2.47 6.84 -7.89
CA ALA A 520 -3.10 6.46 -9.16
C ALA A 520 -3.87 5.13 -9.07
N THR A 521 -3.52 4.28 -8.10
CA THR A 521 -4.07 2.92 -7.98
C THR A 521 -5.24 2.81 -6.99
N ILE A 522 -5.49 3.86 -6.20
CA ILE A 522 -6.53 3.87 -5.17
C ILE A 522 -7.65 4.85 -5.55
N GLY A 523 -8.84 4.66 -4.97
CA GLY A 523 -10.01 5.46 -5.34
C GLY A 523 -9.97 6.90 -4.80
N PRO A 524 -10.73 7.85 -5.41
CA PRO A 524 -10.71 9.28 -5.06
C PRO A 524 -11.10 9.57 -3.60
N HIS A 525 -11.96 8.72 -3.01
CA HIS A 525 -12.31 8.84 -1.60
C HIS A 525 -11.14 8.50 -0.67
N GLN A 526 -10.32 7.52 -1.06
CA GLN A 526 -9.15 7.12 -0.30
C GLN A 526 -8.04 8.15 -0.48
N ASN A 527 -7.78 8.64 -1.70
CA ASN A 527 -6.86 9.76 -1.95
C ASN A 527 -7.17 10.97 -1.08
N ARG A 528 -8.44 11.38 -1.04
CA ARG A 528 -8.86 12.49 -0.18
C ARG A 528 -8.64 12.20 1.31
N LEU A 529 -8.86 10.97 1.77
CA LEU A 529 -8.62 10.60 3.16
C LEU A 529 -7.13 10.65 3.51
N GLU A 530 -6.26 10.14 2.63
CA GLU A 530 -4.81 10.20 2.76
C GLU A 530 -4.34 11.67 2.92
N LEU A 531 -4.72 12.54 1.98
CA LEU A 531 -4.33 13.95 2.00
C LEU A 531 -4.88 14.70 3.22
N ASN A 532 -6.17 14.50 3.53
CA ASN A 532 -6.83 15.18 4.65
C ASN A 532 -6.27 14.75 6.00
N THR A 533 -5.92 13.47 6.17
CA THR A 533 -5.41 12.96 7.44
C THR A 533 -4.04 13.55 7.74
N THR A 534 -3.13 13.57 6.77
CA THR A 534 -1.81 14.22 6.91
C THR A 534 -1.95 15.72 7.17
N GLN A 535 -2.85 16.41 6.45
CA GLN A 535 -3.14 17.82 6.68
C GLN A 535 -3.61 18.10 8.11
N ARG A 536 -4.60 17.35 8.60
CA ARG A 536 -5.14 17.53 9.96
C ARG A 536 -4.10 17.26 11.03
N LEU A 537 -3.25 16.26 10.81
CA LEU A 537 -2.16 15.93 11.70
C LEU A 537 -1.13 17.07 11.81
N VAL A 538 -0.68 17.60 10.67
CA VAL A 538 0.28 18.71 10.65
C VAL A 538 -0.34 19.99 11.22
N GLU A 539 -1.60 20.29 10.91
CA GLU A 539 -2.37 21.40 11.50
C GLU A 539 -2.44 21.27 13.03
N ALA A 540 -2.70 20.05 13.52
CA ALA A 540 -2.79 19.74 14.94
C ALA A 540 -1.47 20.03 15.66
N TYR A 541 -0.34 19.59 15.11
CA TYR A 541 0.95 19.71 15.80
C TYR A 541 1.66 21.05 15.61
N THR A 542 1.53 21.67 14.45
CA THR A 542 2.30 22.88 14.09
C THR A 542 1.46 24.16 14.11
N GLY A 543 0.13 24.05 14.07
CA GLY A 543 -0.77 25.18 13.86
C GLY A 543 -0.65 25.83 12.48
N ARG A 544 0.00 25.16 11.51
CA ARG A 544 0.18 25.57 10.13
C ARG A 544 -0.52 24.60 9.18
N ARG A 545 -0.97 25.12 8.04
CA ARG A 545 -1.53 24.34 6.93
C ARG A 545 -0.45 24.07 5.90
N MET A 546 -0.43 22.89 5.28
CA MET A 546 0.40 22.63 4.12
C MET A 546 -0.32 23.11 2.85
N THR A 547 0.41 23.76 1.94
CA THR A 547 -0.10 24.12 0.60
C THR A 547 0.70 23.44 -0.51
N LEU A 548 1.79 22.76 -0.19
CA LEU A 548 2.62 22.04 -1.14
C LEU A 548 2.31 20.55 -1.07
N PHE A 549 2.40 19.87 -2.20
CA PHE A 549 2.18 18.43 -2.30
C PHE A 549 3.14 17.81 -3.31
N ARG A 550 3.62 16.61 -2.99
CA ARG A 550 4.32 15.73 -3.92
C ARG A 550 3.69 14.36 -3.78
N ALA A 551 3.22 13.76 -4.88
CA ALA A 551 2.61 12.45 -4.81
C ALA A 551 3.67 11.36 -4.54
N PRO A 552 3.37 10.35 -3.71
CA PRO A 552 4.19 9.15 -3.63
C PRO A 552 4.40 8.53 -5.02
N TYR A 553 5.62 8.06 -5.30
CA TYR A 553 6.02 7.51 -6.60
C TYR A 553 5.95 8.49 -7.79
N PHE A 554 5.66 9.78 -7.53
CA PHE A 554 5.66 10.85 -8.52
C PHE A 554 6.87 11.76 -8.28
N GLY A 555 7.68 11.95 -9.32
CA GLY A 555 8.92 12.69 -9.20
C GLY A 555 9.44 13.21 -10.53
N ASP A 556 8.57 13.60 -11.45
CA ASP A 556 9.00 14.24 -12.70
C ASP A 556 8.31 15.58 -12.88
N ALA A 557 9.03 16.57 -13.42
CA ALA A 557 8.48 17.90 -13.69
C ALA A 557 7.76 17.99 -15.04
N GLU A 558 7.73 16.89 -15.80
CA GLU A 558 7.02 16.74 -17.07
C GLU A 558 6.06 15.52 -17.02
N PRO A 559 4.99 15.59 -16.21
CA PRO A 559 4.03 14.48 -16.13
C PRO A 559 3.34 14.29 -17.48
N THR A 560 3.55 13.16 -18.12
CA THR A 560 2.95 12.84 -19.44
C THR A 560 1.96 11.69 -19.37
N THR A 561 1.87 11.02 -18.21
CA THR A 561 0.99 9.86 -18.02
C THR A 561 -0.22 10.20 -17.15
N THR A 562 -1.33 9.51 -17.40
CA THR A 562 -2.55 9.64 -16.59
C THR A 562 -2.30 9.32 -15.11
N ASP A 563 -1.39 8.37 -14.82
CA ASP A 563 -1.04 7.95 -13.47
C ASP A 563 -0.32 9.06 -12.68
N GLU A 564 0.28 10.02 -13.37
CA GLU A 564 0.95 11.18 -12.78
C GLU A 564 0.01 12.39 -12.69
N LEU A 565 -0.78 12.61 -13.74
CA LEU A 565 -1.67 13.78 -13.86
C LEU A 565 -2.90 13.68 -12.94
N VAL A 566 -3.50 12.49 -12.79
CA VAL A 566 -4.72 12.33 -11.95
C VAL A 566 -4.45 12.67 -10.47
N PRO A 567 -3.41 12.13 -9.81
CA PRO A 567 -3.06 12.53 -8.45
C PRO A 567 -2.79 14.03 -8.29
N ALA A 568 -2.11 14.63 -9.28
CA ALA A 568 -1.83 16.07 -9.30
C ALA A 568 -3.12 16.90 -9.37
N VAL A 569 -4.07 16.54 -10.23
CA VAL A 569 -5.41 17.19 -10.31
C VAL A 569 -6.18 17.04 -9.01
N GLU A 570 -6.18 15.85 -8.40
CA GLU A 570 -6.90 15.63 -7.14
C GLU A 570 -6.30 16.42 -5.98
N ALA A 571 -4.98 16.52 -5.91
CA ALA A 571 -4.29 17.35 -4.94
C ALA A 571 -4.59 18.85 -5.15
N GLN A 572 -4.60 19.32 -6.40
CA GLN A 572 -5.02 20.67 -6.75
C GLN A 572 -6.47 20.96 -6.33
N HIS A 573 -7.41 20.06 -6.62
CA HIS A 573 -8.79 20.16 -6.14
C HIS A 573 -8.92 20.20 -4.60
N ALA A 574 -7.93 19.68 -3.88
CA ALA A 574 -7.81 19.75 -2.43
C ALA A 574 -7.11 21.03 -1.93
N GLY A 575 -6.56 21.85 -2.82
CA GLY A 575 -5.93 23.15 -2.54
C GLY A 575 -4.40 23.12 -2.50
N TYR A 576 -3.77 22.04 -2.97
CA TYR A 576 -2.31 21.92 -3.00
C TYR A 576 -1.71 22.39 -4.32
N THR A 577 -0.49 22.92 -4.25
CA THR A 577 0.40 23.15 -5.38
C THR A 577 1.37 21.99 -5.50
N VAL A 578 1.46 21.40 -6.68
CA VAL A 578 2.27 20.20 -6.94
C VAL A 578 3.72 20.59 -7.17
N VAL A 579 4.65 19.85 -6.56
CA VAL A 579 6.09 20.08 -6.67
C VAL A 579 6.75 18.82 -7.24
N GLY A 580 7.18 18.91 -8.51
CA GLY A 580 8.00 17.91 -9.18
C GLY A 580 9.49 18.07 -8.83
N LEU A 581 10.34 17.55 -9.72
CA LEU A 581 11.79 17.63 -9.63
C LEU A 581 12.41 17.29 -11.00
N HIS A 582 13.66 17.75 -11.21
CA HIS A 582 14.52 17.30 -12.30
C HIS A 582 15.82 16.68 -11.80
N VAL A 583 16.17 16.88 -10.51
CA VAL A 583 17.39 16.37 -9.90
C VAL A 583 17.06 15.27 -8.88
N ASP A 584 17.30 14.01 -9.26
CA ASP A 584 17.16 12.84 -8.39
C ASP A 584 18.42 11.95 -8.46
N PRO A 585 19.24 11.91 -7.38
CA PRO A 585 20.40 11.02 -7.30
C PRO A 585 20.04 9.58 -6.92
N ASN A 586 18.75 9.24 -6.75
CA ASN A 586 18.29 7.95 -6.27
C ASN A 586 18.97 7.55 -4.94
N ASP A 587 19.15 8.52 -4.04
CA ASP A 587 19.86 8.34 -2.76
C ASP A 587 19.23 7.25 -1.89
N TRP A 588 17.91 7.06 -2.02
CA TRP A 588 17.16 5.97 -1.38
C TRP A 588 17.71 4.58 -1.74
N GLN A 589 18.28 4.37 -2.94
CA GLN A 589 18.93 3.12 -3.37
C GLN A 589 20.32 2.89 -2.76
N ARG A 590 20.89 3.92 -2.11
CA ARG A 590 22.23 3.90 -1.48
C ARG A 590 23.39 3.64 -2.46
N PRO A 591 23.52 4.40 -3.56
CA PRO A 591 24.55 4.21 -4.58
C PRO A 591 25.98 4.55 -4.12
N GLY A 592 26.15 5.17 -2.94
CA GLY A 592 27.41 5.65 -2.38
C GLY A 592 27.45 7.18 -2.28
N VAL A 593 28.12 7.72 -1.26
CA VAL A 593 28.19 9.17 -0.99
C VAL A 593 28.71 9.95 -2.19
N ASP A 594 29.85 9.53 -2.76
CA ASP A 594 30.46 10.22 -3.92
C ASP A 594 29.58 10.15 -5.17
N ALA A 595 28.78 9.09 -5.31
CA ALA A 595 27.84 8.96 -6.43
C ALA A 595 26.68 9.94 -6.29
N ILE A 596 26.10 10.05 -5.09
CA ILE A 596 25.03 11.01 -4.78
C ILE A 596 25.52 12.44 -5.04
N VAL A 597 26.67 12.82 -4.49
CA VAL A 597 27.24 14.17 -4.68
C VAL A 597 27.45 14.46 -6.16
N ARG A 598 28.09 13.53 -6.90
CA ARG A 598 28.37 13.72 -8.33
C ARG A 598 27.09 13.84 -9.16
N GLN A 599 26.12 12.97 -8.93
CA GLN A 599 24.85 12.99 -9.67
C GLN A 599 24.08 14.29 -9.44
N VAL A 600 24.03 14.79 -8.20
CA VAL A 600 23.36 16.07 -7.93
C VAL A 600 24.08 17.21 -8.65
N VAL A 601 25.41 17.29 -8.55
CA VAL A 601 26.19 18.37 -9.18
C VAL A 601 26.09 18.30 -10.71
N ASP A 602 26.28 17.12 -11.30
CA ASP A 602 26.21 16.93 -12.77
C ASP A 602 24.83 17.29 -13.32
N GLN A 603 23.74 16.93 -12.63
CA GLN A 603 22.37 17.26 -13.05
C GLN A 603 22.09 18.76 -12.92
N VAL A 604 22.52 19.41 -11.84
CA VAL A 604 22.41 20.88 -11.67
C VAL A 604 23.22 21.63 -12.73
N HIS A 605 24.39 21.12 -13.14
CA HIS A 605 25.20 21.69 -14.22
C HIS A 605 24.60 21.44 -15.61
N GLY A 606 23.76 20.43 -15.77
CA GLY A 606 23.07 20.07 -17.01
C GLY A 606 21.87 20.95 -17.38
N TRP A 607 21.68 22.08 -16.68
CA TRP A 607 20.58 23.02 -16.88
C TRP A 607 20.36 23.44 -18.35
N THR A 608 19.09 23.44 -18.77
CA THR A 608 18.62 24.08 -20.00
C THR A 608 17.33 24.86 -19.74
N PRO A 609 16.86 25.74 -20.64
CA PRO A 609 15.56 26.39 -20.50
C PRO A 609 14.39 25.41 -20.33
N GLU A 610 14.51 24.21 -20.90
CA GLU A 610 13.54 23.12 -20.83
C GLU A 610 13.73 22.27 -19.56
N ASN A 611 14.98 22.09 -19.09
CA ASN A 611 15.33 21.36 -17.87
C ASN A 611 15.95 22.30 -16.81
N SER A 612 15.09 22.80 -15.94
CA SER A 612 15.40 23.86 -14.97
C SER A 612 16.31 23.43 -13.80
N ALA A 613 16.40 22.14 -13.48
CA ALA A 613 17.26 21.58 -12.42
C ALA A 613 17.35 22.40 -11.10
N ASN A 614 16.29 23.11 -10.74
CA ASN A 614 16.21 23.99 -9.58
C ASN A 614 15.75 23.25 -8.31
N ILE A 615 15.05 22.12 -8.45
CA ILE A 615 14.59 21.31 -7.30
C ILE A 615 15.39 20.01 -7.20
N ILE A 616 16.08 19.85 -6.07
CA ILE A 616 16.87 18.67 -5.71
C ILE A 616 16.05 17.81 -4.74
N LEU A 617 15.80 16.55 -5.10
CA LEU A 617 15.18 15.57 -4.22
C LEU A 617 16.25 14.72 -3.50
N LEU A 618 16.06 14.57 -2.20
CA LEU A 618 16.74 13.61 -1.33
C LEU A 618 15.70 12.97 -0.41
N HIS A 619 16.07 11.94 0.36
CA HIS A 619 15.15 11.26 1.27
C HIS A 619 15.62 11.40 2.72
N ASP A 620 14.70 11.76 3.62
CA ASP A 620 14.94 11.80 5.08
C ASP A 620 14.25 10.64 5.84
N GLY A 621 13.51 9.78 5.13
CA GLY A 621 12.93 8.54 5.65
C GLY A 621 13.15 7.32 4.74
N GLY A 622 12.31 6.29 4.89
CA GLY A 622 12.28 5.13 3.96
C GLY A 622 13.43 4.12 4.11
N GLY A 623 14.13 4.11 5.26
CA GLY A 623 15.23 3.17 5.56
C GLY A 623 16.54 3.88 5.90
N ASP A 624 17.68 3.18 5.81
CA ASP A 624 19.00 3.73 6.17
C ASP A 624 19.44 4.87 5.24
N ARG A 625 19.48 6.11 5.76
CA ARG A 625 19.89 7.35 5.06
C ARG A 625 21.31 7.82 5.37
N ALA A 626 22.20 6.97 5.90
CA ALA A 626 23.55 7.40 6.28
C ALA A 626 24.34 8.06 5.14
N GLN A 627 24.16 7.58 3.90
CA GLN A 627 24.85 8.14 2.73
C GLN A 627 24.32 9.53 2.35
N THR A 628 23.00 9.73 2.42
CA THR A 628 22.34 11.03 2.19
C THR A 628 22.84 12.07 3.19
N VAL A 629 22.86 11.72 4.49
CA VAL A 629 23.37 12.59 5.56
C VAL A 629 24.85 12.97 5.33
N ALA A 630 25.67 12.04 4.86
CA ALA A 630 27.09 12.30 4.59
C ALA A 630 27.33 13.12 3.30
N ALA A 631 26.46 12.99 2.30
CA ALA A 631 26.56 13.71 1.03
C ALA A 631 26.08 15.18 1.16
N LEU A 632 25.05 15.42 1.97
CA LEU A 632 24.36 16.71 2.05
C LEU A 632 25.31 17.91 2.35
N PRO A 633 26.22 17.86 3.35
CA PRO A 633 27.16 18.97 3.57
C PRO A 633 28.08 19.24 2.39
N GLN A 634 28.48 18.21 1.63
CA GLN A 634 29.36 18.35 0.46
C GLN A 634 28.62 19.01 -0.70
N ILE A 635 27.38 18.58 -0.97
CA ILE A 635 26.49 19.17 -1.99
C ILE A 635 26.31 20.66 -1.71
N ILE A 636 25.94 21.01 -0.48
CA ILE A 636 25.71 22.41 -0.09
C ILE A 636 27.00 23.23 -0.26
N HIS A 637 28.15 22.69 0.16
CA HIS A 637 29.43 23.39 0.07
C HIS A 637 29.84 23.67 -1.37
N ILE A 638 29.79 22.65 -2.25
CA ILE A 638 30.16 22.77 -3.67
C ILE A 638 29.28 23.81 -4.35
N LEU A 639 27.95 23.67 -4.27
CA LEU A 639 27.02 24.55 -4.97
C LEU A 639 27.06 25.99 -4.41
N LYS A 640 27.20 26.18 -3.08
CA LYS A 640 27.43 27.54 -2.54
C LYS A 640 28.73 28.16 -3.04
N SER A 641 29.81 27.37 -3.15
CA SER A 641 31.10 27.88 -3.63
C SER A 641 31.05 28.31 -5.11
N GLU A 642 30.11 27.76 -5.88
CA GLU A 642 29.83 28.09 -7.28
C GLU A 642 28.77 29.19 -7.45
N GLY A 643 28.36 29.83 -6.34
CA GLY A 643 27.45 30.97 -6.33
C GLY A 643 25.96 30.62 -6.40
N TYR A 644 25.57 29.37 -6.15
CA TYR A 644 24.15 29.01 -6.01
C TYR A 644 23.62 29.44 -4.63
N HIS A 645 22.34 29.82 -4.59
CA HIS A 645 21.62 30.21 -3.38
C HIS A 645 20.49 29.22 -3.10
N PHE A 646 20.43 28.73 -1.87
CA PHE A 646 19.38 27.81 -1.46
C PHE A 646 18.16 28.54 -0.91
N VAL A 647 16.98 28.14 -1.38
CA VAL A 647 15.66 28.68 -1.04
C VAL A 647 14.67 27.54 -0.81
N THR A 648 13.48 27.81 -0.27
CA THR A 648 12.42 26.80 -0.22
C THR A 648 11.74 26.63 -1.58
N ALA A 649 11.00 25.53 -1.77
CA ALA A 649 10.26 25.29 -3.01
C ALA A 649 9.30 26.45 -3.32
N SER A 650 8.55 26.98 -2.36
CA SER A 650 7.62 28.08 -2.62
C SER A 650 8.34 29.37 -3.08
N GLN A 651 9.56 29.62 -2.58
CA GLN A 651 10.34 30.81 -2.92
C GLN A 651 10.86 30.78 -4.36
N LEU A 652 11.07 29.60 -4.97
CA LEU A 652 11.37 29.49 -6.41
C LEU A 652 10.24 30.07 -7.27
N ALA A 653 8.98 29.87 -6.87
CA ALA A 653 7.81 30.47 -7.52
C ALA A 653 7.56 31.95 -7.12
N GLY A 654 8.46 32.58 -6.35
CA GLY A 654 8.30 33.95 -5.85
C GLY A 654 7.27 34.10 -4.73
N ILE A 655 6.90 32.99 -4.08
CA ILE A 655 5.86 32.97 -3.04
C ILE A 655 6.50 33.18 -1.67
N PRO A 656 6.01 34.12 -0.84
CA PRO A 656 6.52 34.30 0.51
C PRO A 656 6.19 33.10 1.40
N ALA A 657 7.12 32.68 2.26
CA ALA A 657 6.96 31.56 3.19
C ALA A 657 5.68 31.64 4.07
N GLY A 658 5.23 32.85 4.42
CA GLY A 658 3.99 33.06 5.19
C GLY A 658 2.70 32.70 4.42
N GLN A 659 2.75 32.63 3.09
CA GLN A 659 1.66 32.17 2.22
C GLN A 659 1.78 30.68 1.91
N ALA A 660 3.00 30.11 1.90
CA ALA A 660 3.24 28.68 1.69
C ALA A 660 2.86 27.81 2.91
N MET A 661 2.93 28.36 4.12
CA MET A 661 2.50 27.68 5.36
C MET A 661 1.60 28.60 6.19
N PRO A 662 0.36 28.87 5.75
CA PRO A 662 -0.54 29.79 6.42
C PRO A 662 -0.95 29.27 7.82
N LYS A 663 -1.21 30.19 8.74
CA LYS A 663 -1.69 29.83 10.09
C LYS A 663 -3.14 29.37 10.02
N VAL A 664 -3.48 28.34 10.79
CA VAL A 664 -4.85 27.84 10.89
C VAL A 664 -5.83 28.97 11.31
N SER A 665 -6.96 29.07 10.61
CA SER A 665 -7.99 30.08 10.83
C SER A 665 -8.64 29.94 12.22
N ARG A 666 -9.17 31.04 12.78
CA ARG A 666 -9.85 31.00 14.10
C ARG A 666 -11.09 30.10 14.13
N ALA A 667 -11.75 29.90 12.99
CA ALA A 667 -12.93 29.04 12.88
C ALA A 667 -12.56 27.54 12.99
N ASP A 668 -11.36 27.17 12.54
CA ASP A 668 -10.87 25.78 12.52
C ASP A 668 -10.17 25.36 13.81
N LEU A 669 -9.82 26.31 14.69
CA LEU A 669 -9.10 26.01 15.94
C LEU A 669 -9.82 24.99 16.83
N TRP A 670 -11.15 24.93 16.81
CA TRP A 670 -11.89 23.92 17.60
C TRP A 670 -11.80 22.52 17.00
N ALA A 671 -11.88 22.39 15.67
CA ALA A 671 -11.66 21.13 14.98
C ALA A 671 -10.22 20.65 15.20
N VAL A 672 -9.24 21.53 14.98
CA VAL A 672 -7.82 21.23 15.20
C VAL A 672 -7.53 20.85 16.64
N ARG A 673 -8.09 21.52 17.66
CA ARG A 673 -7.92 21.11 19.07
C ARG A 673 -8.53 19.74 19.38
N THR A 674 -9.64 19.40 18.74
CA THR A 674 -10.27 18.08 18.87
C THR A 674 -9.39 17.02 18.22
N ASP A 675 -8.88 17.30 17.02
CA ASP A 675 -7.93 16.45 16.30
C ASP A 675 -6.63 16.26 17.10
N VAL A 676 -6.05 17.32 17.67
CA VAL A 676 -4.90 17.24 18.59
C VAL A 676 -5.17 16.27 19.73
N ALA A 677 -6.30 16.41 20.43
CA ALA A 677 -6.62 15.56 21.55
C ALA A 677 -6.74 14.08 21.14
N ILE A 678 -7.30 13.82 19.95
CA ILE A 678 -7.48 12.46 19.42
C ILE A 678 -6.15 11.88 18.94
N PHE A 679 -5.36 12.60 18.15
CA PHE A 679 -4.05 12.14 17.68
C PHE A 679 -3.09 11.92 18.84
N VAL A 680 -3.07 12.79 19.85
CA VAL A 680 -2.28 12.57 21.08
C VAL A 680 -2.77 11.34 21.84
N LEU A 681 -4.09 11.12 21.93
CA LEU A 681 -4.64 9.91 22.54
C LEU A 681 -4.25 8.64 21.75
N LEU A 682 -4.28 8.69 20.42
CA LEU A 682 -3.89 7.58 19.55
C LEU A 682 -2.38 7.28 19.68
N ALA A 683 -1.53 8.30 19.65
CA ALA A 683 -0.09 8.16 19.87
C ALA A 683 0.21 7.59 21.28
N ALA A 684 -0.45 8.11 22.32
CA ALA A 684 -0.32 7.59 23.68
C ALA A 684 -0.80 6.14 23.81
N LEU A 685 -1.89 5.77 23.13
CA LEU A 685 -2.41 4.41 23.10
C LEU A 685 -1.46 3.47 22.35
N SER A 686 -0.87 3.91 21.24
CA SER A 686 0.15 3.18 20.48
C SER A 686 1.37 2.91 21.37
N LEU A 687 1.93 3.95 21.99
CA LEU A 687 3.05 3.84 22.91
C LEU A 687 2.74 2.91 24.10
N LEU A 688 1.56 3.05 24.70
CA LEU A 688 1.09 2.17 25.77
C LEU A 688 1.02 0.72 25.31
N MET A 689 0.49 0.45 24.11
CA MET A 689 0.37 -0.90 23.55
C MET A 689 1.75 -1.52 23.32
N THR A 690 2.68 -0.76 22.77
CA THR A 690 4.08 -1.19 22.54
C THR A 690 4.76 -1.56 23.85
N TRP A 691 4.68 -0.70 24.88
CA TRP A 691 5.24 -1.01 26.20
C TRP A 691 4.53 -2.17 26.89
N LEU A 692 3.21 -2.26 26.75
CA LEU A 692 2.43 -3.38 27.29
C LEU A 692 2.88 -4.70 26.66
N PHE A 693 3.17 -4.72 25.36
CA PHE A 693 3.70 -5.88 24.65
C PHE A 693 5.07 -6.29 25.18
N TYR A 694 6.02 -5.35 25.27
CA TYR A 694 7.37 -5.62 25.80
C TYR A 694 7.33 -6.11 27.26
N VAL A 695 6.55 -5.46 28.11
CA VAL A 695 6.38 -5.87 29.52
C VAL A 695 5.75 -7.25 29.60
N ALA A 696 4.70 -7.53 28.83
CA ALA A 696 4.01 -8.80 28.89
C ALA A 696 4.87 -9.98 28.41
N ILE A 697 5.60 -9.81 27.30
CA ILE A 697 6.51 -10.85 26.80
C ILE A 697 7.64 -11.08 27.81
N THR A 698 8.27 -10.02 28.29
CA THR A 698 9.36 -10.11 29.26
C THR A 698 8.90 -10.79 30.54
N LEU A 699 7.74 -10.39 31.08
CA LEU A 699 7.18 -10.94 32.30
C LEU A 699 6.76 -12.40 32.14
N GLY A 700 6.12 -12.75 31.02
CA GLY A 700 5.74 -14.12 30.70
C GLY A 700 6.96 -15.03 30.54
N MET A 701 8.00 -14.55 29.85
CA MET A 701 9.26 -15.26 29.66
C MET A 701 10.01 -15.46 30.97
N ALA A 702 10.15 -14.39 31.75
CA ALA A 702 10.79 -14.43 33.06
C ALA A 702 10.07 -15.43 33.97
N ARG A 703 8.73 -15.42 34.00
CA ARG A 703 7.95 -16.40 34.78
C ARG A 703 8.27 -17.84 34.36
N ALA A 704 8.23 -18.15 33.07
CA ALA A 704 8.47 -19.50 32.57
C ALA A 704 9.88 -20.01 32.95
N VAL A 705 10.90 -19.18 32.71
CA VAL A 705 12.30 -19.49 33.05
C VAL A 705 12.48 -19.64 34.55
N ILE A 706 11.97 -18.69 35.35
CA ILE A 706 12.06 -18.72 36.82
C ILE A 706 11.38 -19.99 37.37
N MET A 707 10.17 -20.32 36.92
CA MET A 707 9.47 -21.52 37.39
C MET A 707 10.21 -22.80 37.02
N ALA A 708 10.72 -22.90 35.79
CA ALA A 708 11.49 -24.06 35.35
C ALA A 708 12.80 -24.23 36.15
N VAL A 709 13.54 -23.13 36.37
CA VAL A 709 14.78 -23.10 37.15
C VAL A 709 14.50 -23.44 38.62
N LEU A 710 13.50 -22.82 39.24
CA LEU A 710 13.13 -23.10 40.63
C LEU A 710 12.70 -24.55 40.82
N ALA A 711 11.86 -25.09 39.93
CA ALA A 711 11.45 -26.49 39.96
C ALA A 711 12.65 -27.45 39.81
N TRP A 712 13.61 -27.11 38.95
CA TRP A 712 14.83 -27.89 38.76
C TRP A 712 15.75 -27.86 39.99
N LEU A 713 16.03 -26.66 40.53
CA LEU A 713 16.81 -26.48 41.75
C LEU A 713 16.18 -27.22 42.93
N GLN A 714 14.85 -27.15 43.05
CA GLN A 714 14.12 -27.81 44.12
C GLN A 714 14.15 -29.33 43.99
N THR A 715 14.16 -29.87 42.77
CA THR A 715 14.31 -31.32 42.56
C THR A 715 15.72 -31.81 42.91
N ARG A 716 16.74 -30.96 42.72
CA ARG A 716 18.12 -31.27 43.12
C ARG A 716 18.33 -31.24 44.64
N ARG A 717 17.55 -30.43 45.37
CA ARG A 717 17.52 -30.46 46.84
C ARG A 717 16.87 -31.77 47.30
N ARG A 718 17.67 -32.82 47.50
CA ARG A 718 17.21 -34.09 48.08
C ARG A 718 16.57 -33.82 49.44
N ARG A 719 15.25 -33.92 49.54
CA ARG A 719 14.56 -33.99 50.83
C ARG A 719 14.78 -35.39 51.39
N ALA A 720 15.13 -35.48 52.67
CA ALA A 720 15.17 -36.76 53.37
C ALA A 720 13.77 -37.40 53.30
N ASP A 721 13.70 -38.68 52.96
CA ASP A 721 12.44 -39.40 53.05
C ASP A 721 12.00 -39.41 54.53
N PRO A 722 10.73 -39.07 54.83
CA PRO A 722 10.25 -39.10 56.21
C PRO A 722 10.31 -40.54 56.75
N PRO A 723 10.43 -40.70 58.09
CA PRO A 723 10.46 -42.03 58.71
C PRO A 723 9.19 -42.82 58.37
N VAL A 724 9.26 -44.15 58.50
CA VAL A 724 8.09 -45.01 58.30
C VAL A 724 7.01 -44.62 59.30
N PHE A 725 5.90 -44.08 58.79
CA PHE A 725 4.77 -43.61 59.57
C PHE A 725 3.49 -44.10 58.90
N THR A 726 2.66 -44.84 59.64
CA THR A 726 1.45 -45.50 59.13
C THR A 726 0.23 -45.11 59.98
N PRO A 727 -0.23 -43.85 59.92
CA PRO A 727 -1.43 -43.39 60.62
C PRO A 727 -2.69 -44.08 60.07
N THR A 728 -3.80 -44.02 60.80
CA THR A 728 -5.11 -44.43 60.26
C THR A 728 -5.54 -43.46 59.16
N VAL A 729 -6.09 -43.99 58.06
CA VAL A 729 -6.47 -43.19 56.87
C VAL A 729 -7.94 -43.39 56.53
N SER A 730 -8.66 -42.27 56.38
CA SER A 730 -10.01 -42.22 55.82
C SER A 730 -9.97 -41.67 54.40
N VAL A 731 -10.35 -42.48 53.40
CA VAL A 731 -10.53 -42.00 52.03
C VAL A 731 -12.00 -41.64 51.80
N ILE A 732 -12.28 -40.37 51.56
CA ILE A 732 -13.62 -39.87 51.26
C ILE A 732 -13.75 -39.69 49.74
N ILE A 733 -14.75 -40.33 49.16
CA ILE A 733 -15.08 -40.25 47.73
C ILE A 733 -16.45 -39.57 47.56
N PRO A 734 -16.50 -38.25 47.31
CA PRO A 734 -17.76 -37.59 46.99
C PRO A 734 -18.23 -38.00 45.60
N ALA A 735 -19.50 -38.38 45.47
CA ALA A 735 -20.08 -38.83 44.21
C ALA A 735 -21.40 -38.12 43.91
N TYR A 736 -21.61 -37.70 42.66
CA TYR A 736 -22.90 -37.19 42.18
C TYR A 736 -23.11 -37.55 40.71
N ASN A 737 -23.92 -38.57 40.48
CA ASN A 737 -24.16 -39.19 39.18
C ASN A 737 -22.88 -39.72 38.50
N GLU A 738 -22.18 -40.63 39.17
CA GLU A 738 -20.87 -41.17 38.82
C GLU A 738 -20.91 -42.70 38.55
N GLU A 739 -22.06 -43.23 38.11
CA GLU A 739 -22.30 -44.67 37.91
C GLU A 739 -21.25 -45.37 37.01
N ARG A 740 -20.64 -44.62 36.08
CA ARG A 740 -19.66 -45.14 35.11
C ARG A 740 -18.26 -45.33 35.68
N VAL A 741 -17.91 -44.64 36.78
CA VAL A 741 -16.52 -44.54 37.27
C VAL A 741 -16.36 -44.94 38.73
N ILE A 742 -17.42 -44.79 39.55
CA ILE A 742 -17.34 -44.97 41.01
C ILE A 742 -16.81 -46.35 41.42
N ALA A 743 -17.23 -47.40 40.70
CA ALA A 743 -16.86 -48.77 41.01
C ALA A 743 -15.36 -49.05 40.83
N ALA A 744 -14.73 -48.42 39.83
CA ALA A 744 -13.29 -48.55 39.60
C ALA A 744 -12.49 -47.81 40.67
N SER A 745 -12.92 -46.58 41.01
CA SER A 745 -12.25 -45.74 41.99
C SER A 745 -12.24 -46.37 43.39
N VAL A 746 -13.38 -46.91 43.86
CA VAL A 746 -13.45 -47.65 45.13
C VAL A 746 -12.53 -48.88 45.11
N ALA A 747 -12.56 -49.67 44.03
CA ALA A 747 -11.72 -50.86 43.90
C ALA A 747 -10.22 -50.53 43.93
N ARG A 748 -9.78 -49.43 43.29
CA ARG A 748 -8.37 -48.99 43.31
C ARG A 748 -7.92 -48.52 44.69
N VAL A 749 -8.79 -47.84 45.43
CA VAL A 749 -8.48 -47.46 46.82
C VAL A 749 -8.31 -48.71 47.68
N LEU A 750 -9.24 -49.67 47.60
CA LEU A 750 -9.15 -50.93 48.36
C LEU A 750 -7.94 -51.80 48.00
N ALA A 751 -7.44 -51.67 46.76
CA ALA A 751 -6.24 -52.34 46.28
C ALA A 751 -4.92 -51.62 46.64
N SER A 752 -4.98 -50.50 47.37
CA SER A 752 -3.78 -49.78 47.80
C SER A 752 -3.00 -50.57 48.86
N ASP A 753 -1.67 -50.51 48.81
CA ASP A 753 -0.77 -51.12 49.79
C ASP A 753 -0.70 -50.26 51.07
N TYR A 754 -1.77 -50.32 51.86
CA TYR A 754 -1.90 -49.60 53.13
C TYR A 754 -2.75 -50.37 54.15
N PRO A 755 -2.25 -50.61 55.38
CA PRO A 755 -2.88 -51.55 56.32
C PRO A 755 -4.09 -51.00 57.10
N ALA A 756 -4.13 -49.69 57.38
CA ALA A 756 -5.15 -49.05 58.23
C ALA A 756 -6.00 -48.07 57.42
N LEU A 757 -6.87 -48.61 56.57
CA LEU A 757 -7.64 -47.87 55.57
C LEU A 757 -9.15 -48.08 55.74
N GLU A 758 -9.90 -46.98 55.82
CA GLU A 758 -11.35 -46.94 55.63
C GLU A 758 -11.71 -46.10 54.40
N VAL A 759 -12.83 -46.42 53.75
CA VAL A 759 -13.33 -45.76 52.55
C VAL A 759 -14.77 -45.32 52.80
N ILE A 760 -15.04 -44.03 52.66
CA ILE A 760 -16.37 -43.44 52.81
C ILE A 760 -16.81 -42.89 51.46
N VAL A 761 -17.79 -43.54 50.84
CA VAL A 761 -18.42 -43.03 49.61
C VAL A 761 -19.59 -42.14 50.00
N ALA A 762 -19.49 -40.85 49.67
CA ALA A 762 -20.49 -39.84 50.00
C ALA A 762 -21.30 -39.48 48.76
N ASP A 763 -22.41 -40.16 48.55
CA ASP A 763 -23.33 -39.88 47.44
C ASP A 763 -24.18 -38.64 47.74
N ASP A 764 -23.90 -37.54 47.03
CA ASP A 764 -24.56 -36.23 47.13
C ASP A 764 -25.93 -36.20 46.42
N GLY A 765 -26.74 -37.23 46.64
CA GLY A 765 -28.09 -37.35 46.08
C GLY A 765 -28.12 -37.65 44.59
N SER A 766 -27.29 -38.60 44.13
CA SER A 766 -27.30 -39.10 42.75
C SER A 766 -28.70 -39.54 42.30
N LYS A 767 -28.99 -39.31 41.03
CA LYS A 767 -30.22 -39.68 40.33
C LYS A 767 -30.02 -40.89 39.41
N ASP A 768 -28.79 -41.39 39.31
CA ASP A 768 -28.39 -42.54 38.50
C ASP A 768 -28.06 -43.75 39.40
N GLY A 769 -27.44 -44.81 38.84
CA GLY A 769 -27.12 -46.04 39.57
C GLY A 769 -26.01 -45.95 40.61
N THR A 770 -25.42 -44.77 40.90
CA THR A 770 -24.21 -44.62 41.73
C THR A 770 -24.29 -45.34 43.09
N SER A 771 -25.28 -45.01 43.93
CA SER A 771 -25.43 -45.65 45.25
C SER A 771 -25.68 -47.16 45.14
N ALA A 772 -26.50 -47.59 44.17
CA ALA A 772 -26.83 -49.00 43.98
C ALA A 772 -25.59 -49.83 43.66
N ILE A 773 -24.74 -49.33 42.75
CA ILE A 773 -23.48 -50.00 42.36
C ILE A 773 -22.53 -50.14 43.55
N VAL A 774 -22.43 -49.11 44.41
CA VAL A 774 -21.56 -49.15 45.58
C VAL A 774 -22.08 -50.15 46.62
N ALA A 775 -23.39 -50.13 46.89
CA ALA A 775 -24.03 -51.06 47.81
C ALA A 775 -23.89 -52.52 47.35
N GLU A 776 -24.16 -52.79 46.07
CA GLU A 776 -24.08 -54.14 45.48
C GLU A 776 -22.67 -54.70 45.51
N ARG A 777 -21.67 -53.89 45.11
CA ARG A 777 -20.30 -54.38 44.86
C ARG A 777 -19.40 -54.33 46.09
N PHE A 778 -19.67 -53.44 47.04
CA PHE A 778 -18.80 -53.17 48.19
C PHE A 778 -19.50 -53.18 49.55
N GLY A 779 -20.83 -53.37 49.61
CA GLY A 779 -21.58 -53.35 50.88
C GLY A 779 -21.17 -54.43 51.90
N ASN A 780 -20.46 -55.48 51.46
CA ASN A 780 -19.93 -56.54 52.32
C ASN A 780 -18.47 -56.31 52.76
N ASP A 781 -17.77 -55.29 52.24
CA ASP A 781 -16.40 -54.98 52.67
C ASP A 781 -16.48 -54.08 53.92
N PRO A 782 -15.99 -54.53 55.09
CA PRO A 782 -16.11 -53.77 56.34
C PRO A 782 -15.33 -52.45 56.33
N ARG A 783 -14.45 -52.24 55.35
CA ARG A 783 -13.72 -50.97 55.17
C ARG A 783 -14.54 -49.92 54.42
N VAL A 784 -15.66 -50.28 53.78
CA VAL A 784 -16.43 -49.37 52.93
C VAL A 784 -17.73 -48.95 53.60
N THR A 785 -17.94 -47.64 53.72
CA THR A 785 -19.19 -47.04 54.19
C THR A 785 -19.82 -46.20 53.08
N LEU A 786 -21.07 -46.47 52.73
CA LEU A 786 -21.86 -45.65 51.81
C LEU A 786 -22.77 -44.69 52.58
N LEU A 787 -22.65 -43.39 52.32
CA LEU A 787 -23.53 -42.34 52.83
C LEU A 787 -24.37 -41.77 51.68
N THR A 788 -25.69 -41.94 51.73
CA THR A 788 -26.61 -41.33 50.76
C THR A 788 -27.18 -40.04 51.33
N LEU A 789 -26.84 -38.91 50.72
CA LEU A 789 -27.11 -37.56 51.23
C LEU A 789 -28.14 -36.83 50.35
N GLN A 790 -28.71 -35.75 50.87
CA GLN A 790 -29.45 -34.79 50.05
C GLN A 790 -28.45 -33.88 49.31
N ASN A 791 -28.69 -33.65 48.01
CA ASN A 791 -27.79 -32.85 47.18
C ASN A 791 -27.52 -31.45 47.79
N GLY A 792 -26.28 -31.21 48.19
CA GLY A 792 -25.78 -29.96 48.74
C GLY A 792 -24.51 -29.46 48.06
N GLY A 793 -23.98 -30.21 47.10
CA GLY A 793 -22.72 -29.93 46.42
C GLY A 793 -21.53 -30.65 47.07
N LYS A 794 -20.44 -30.78 46.30
CA LYS A 794 -19.24 -31.54 46.69
C LYS A 794 -18.68 -31.18 48.08
N ALA A 795 -18.51 -29.89 48.38
CA ALA A 795 -17.99 -29.46 49.68
C ALA A 795 -18.91 -29.85 50.85
N ALA A 796 -20.23 -29.77 50.68
CA ALA A 796 -21.19 -30.19 51.69
C ALA A 796 -21.15 -31.72 51.88
N ALA A 797 -21.08 -32.49 50.79
CA ALA A 797 -20.93 -33.95 50.86
C ALA A 797 -19.63 -34.37 51.58
N LEU A 798 -18.50 -33.71 51.26
CA LEU A 798 -17.22 -33.91 51.94
C LEU A 798 -17.32 -33.60 53.45
N ASN A 799 -17.95 -32.50 53.84
CA ASN A 799 -18.15 -32.14 55.25
C ASN A 799 -19.04 -33.14 55.99
N ARG A 800 -20.10 -33.65 55.35
CA ARG A 800 -20.97 -34.68 55.95
C ARG A 800 -20.22 -35.98 56.15
N ALA A 801 -19.43 -36.41 55.16
CA ALA A 801 -18.60 -37.59 55.27
C ALA A 801 -17.47 -37.44 56.31
N LEU A 802 -16.92 -36.23 56.47
CA LEU A 802 -15.90 -35.93 57.46
C LEU A 802 -16.39 -36.18 58.91
N LEU A 803 -17.69 -36.08 59.18
CA LEU A 803 -18.27 -36.43 60.49
C LEU A 803 -18.21 -37.93 60.79
N HIS A 804 -18.12 -38.77 59.76
CA HIS A 804 -18.03 -40.22 59.88
C HIS A 804 -16.59 -40.75 59.76
N ALA A 805 -15.66 -39.91 59.29
CA ALA A 805 -14.25 -40.27 59.13
C ALA A 805 -13.54 -40.38 60.49
N THR A 806 -12.91 -41.52 60.76
CA THR A 806 -12.22 -41.85 62.03
C THR A 806 -10.69 -41.78 61.94
N GLY A 807 -10.14 -41.64 60.74
CA GLY A 807 -8.70 -41.65 60.48
C GLY A 807 -7.99 -40.35 60.90
N ASP A 808 -6.75 -40.49 61.36
CA ASP A 808 -5.85 -39.37 61.69
C ASP A 808 -5.52 -38.53 60.44
N VAL A 809 -5.54 -39.18 59.26
CA VAL A 809 -5.33 -38.58 57.95
C VAL A 809 -6.57 -38.79 57.09
N VAL A 810 -7.09 -37.70 56.54
CA VAL A 810 -8.22 -37.71 55.61
C VAL A 810 -7.71 -37.48 54.20
N ILE A 811 -8.07 -38.37 53.28
CA ILE A 811 -7.76 -38.26 51.85
C ILE A 811 -9.06 -38.02 51.11
N ALA A 812 -9.13 -36.95 50.32
CA ALA A 812 -10.23 -36.76 49.39
C ALA A 812 -9.82 -37.31 48.02
N LEU A 813 -10.72 -38.07 47.39
CA LEU A 813 -10.54 -38.64 46.07
C LEU A 813 -11.77 -38.36 45.22
N ASP A 814 -11.59 -37.70 44.08
CA ASP A 814 -12.67 -37.53 43.11
C ASP A 814 -13.14 -38.88 42.54
N ALA A 815 -14.45 -39.06 42.36
CA ALA A 815 -15.05 -40.32 41.93
C ALA A 815 -14.57 -40.84 40.56
N ASP A 816 -13.92 -40.01 39.73
CA ASP A 816 -13.35 -40.33 38.42
C ASP A 816 -11.84 -40.62 38.46
N THR A 817 -11.23 -40.65 39.66
CA THR A 817 -9.79 -40.70 39.82
C THR A 817 -9.30 -42.05 40.35
N GLN A 818 -8.21 -42.55 39.76
CA GLN A 818 -7.63 -43.87 40.04
C GLN A 818 -6.25 -43.71 40.69
N PHE A 819 -6.06 -44.24 41.91
CA PHE A 819 -4.76 -44.23 42.60
C PHE A 819 -3.84 -45.36 42.15
N GLU A 820 -2.53 -45.09 42.11
CA GLU A 820 -1.52 -46.14 42.05
C GLU A 820 -1.44 -46.88 43.40
N PRO A 821 -0.99 -48.16 43.43
CA PRO A 821 -0.97 -48.96 44.66
C PRO A 821 -0.23 -48.31 45.84
N LEU A 822 0.78 -47.48 45.57
CA LEU A 822 1.60 -46.81 46.60
C LEU A 822 1.15 -45.38 46.93
N THR A 823 0.10 -44.85 46.29
CA THR A 823 -0.27 -43.43 46.41
C THR A 823 -0.64 -43.04 47.83
N ILE A 824 -1.50 -43.81 48.50
CA ILE A 824 -1.91 -43.55 49.89
C ILE A 824 -0.69 -43.58 50.83
N ARG A 825 0.16 -44.61 50.71
CA ARG A 825 1.39 -44.74 51.51
C ARG A 825 2.35 -43.55 51.30
N ARG A 826 2.49 -43.07 50.06
CA ARG A 826 3.35 -41.92 49.71
C ARG A 826 2.81 -40.60 50.25
N LEU A 827 1.48 -40.43 50.34
CA LEU A 827 0.84 -39.27 50.95
C LEU A 827 0.95 -39.32 52.49
N ALA A 828 0.54 -40.43 53.10
CA ALA A 828 0.39 -40.57 54.55
C ALA A 828 1.70 -40.42 55.34
N ARG A 829 2.83 -40.90 54.78
CA ARG A 829 4.14 -40.89 55.45
C ARG A 829 4.61 -39.49 55.88
N TRP A 830 4.18 -38.44 55.19
CA TRP A 830 4.64 -37.08 55.48
C TRP A 830 4.05 -36.50 56.76
N PHE A 831 2.93 -37.04 57.24
CA PHE A 831 2.33 -36.63 58.50
C PHE A 831 3.13 -37.07 59.74
N ALA A 832 4.26 -37.75 59.54
CA ALA A 832 5.27 -37.94 60.58
C ALA A 832 5.79 -36.59 61.13
N ASP A 833 5.80 -35.53 60.30
CA ASP A 833 6.07 -34.16 60.74
C ASP A 833 4.76 -33.53 61.28
N PRO A 834 4.70 -33.19 62.57
CA PRO A 834 3.50 -32.59 63.18
C PRO A 834 3.16 -31.21 62.60
N ALA A 835 4.09 -30.51 61.95
CA ALA A 835 3.80 -29.20 61.34
C ALA A 835 3.06 -29.31 59.99
N ILE A 836 3.03 -30.49 59.38
CA ILE A 836 2.38 -30.71 58.09
C ILE A 836 0.88 -30.92 58.29
N GLY A 837 0.08 -30.02 57.71
CA GLY A 837 -1.37 -30.09 57.70
C GLY A 837 -1.96 -30.66 56.41
N ALA A 838 -1.25 -30.57 55.28
CA ALA A 838 -1.70 -31.15 54.02
C ALA A 838 -0.55 -31.57 53.09
N VAL A 839 -0.83 -32.56 52.23
CA VAL A 839 0.09 -33.12 51.24
C VAL A 839 -0.61 -33.19 49.89
N ALA A 840 -0.07 -32.51 48.89
CA ALA A 840 -0.49 -32.62 47.51
C ALA A 840 0.22 -33.78 46.80
N GLY A 841 -0.53 -34.59 46.07
CA GLY A 841 0.02 -35.55 45.13
C GLY A 841 -0.03 -35.05 43.69
N ASP A 842 0.36 -35.94 42.78
CA ASP A 842 0.52 -35.68 41.36
C ASP A 842 -0.68 -36.18 40.55
N ALA A 843 -1.54 -35.25 40.11
CA ALA A 843 -2.70 -35.56 39.28
C ALA A 843 -2.28 -35.65 37.81
N ARG A 844 -2.74 -36.69 37.10
CA ARG A 844 -2.40 -36.96 35.69
C ARG A 844 -3.64 -37.29 34.87
N VAL A 845 -3.61 -36.91 33.59
CA VAL A 845 -4.68 -37.26 32.65
C VAL A 845 -4.55 -38.71 32.20
N GLY A 846 -5.59 -39.51 32.47
CA GLY A 846 -5.68 -40.94 32.14
C GLY A 846 -6.36 -41.28 30.81
N ASN A 847 -7.14 -40.37 30.22
CA ASN A 847 -7.90 -40.60 28.97
C ASN A 847 -7.32 -39.79 27.78
N ARG A 848 -6.07 -40.06 27.38
CA ARG A 848 -5.34 -39.30 26.34
C ARG A 848 -5.75 -39.66 24.89
N ILE A 849 -7.07 -39.73 24.64
CA ILE A 849 -7.65 -40.27 23.41
C ILE A 849 -7.78 -39.26 22.25
N ASN A 850 -7.77 -37.94 22.51
CA ASN A 850 -7.97 -36.93 21.48
C ASN A 850 -7.11 -35.68 21.72
N LEU A 851 -7.24 -34.66 20.84
CA LEU A 851 -6.42 -33.45 20.92
C LEU A 851 -6.64 -32.68 22.24
N VAL A 852 -7.88 -32.58 22.73
CA VAL A 852 -8.24 -31.86 23.96
C VAL A 852 -7.58 -32.51 25.17
N THR A 853 -7.71 -33.83 25.31
CA THR A 853 -7.16 -34.57 26.45
C THR A 853 -5.63 -34.67 26.40
N ARG A 854 -5.03 -34.72 25.20
CA ARG A 854 -3.56 -34.64 25.01
C ARG A 854 -3.01 -33.25 25.35
N TRP A 855 -3.71 -32.18 24.99
CA TRP A 855 -3.34 -30.82 25.39
C TRP A 855 -3.43 -30.63 26.91
N GLN A 856 -4.50 -31.10 27.54
CA GLN A 856 -4.61 -31.03 28.99
C GLN A 856 -3.50 -31.84 29.69
N ALA A 857 -3.09 -32.98 29.14
CA ALA A 857 -1.95 -33.74 29.64
C ALA A 857 -0.63 -32.97 29.57
N VAL A 858 -0.37 -32.23 28.47
CA VAL A 858 0.80 -31.34 28.35
C VAL A 858 0.73 -30.23 29.39
N GLU A 859 -0.43 -29.60 29.57
CA GLU A 859 -0.60 -28.51 30.53
C GLU A 859 -0.42 -28.97 31.99
N TYR A 860 -0.91 -30.15 32.37
CA TYR A 860 -0.74 -30.67 33.73
C TYR A 860 0.75 -30.79 34.08
N ILE A 861 1.58 -31.29 33.15
CA ILE A 861 3.01 -31.45 33.35
C ILE A 861 3.74 -30.09 33.30
N THR A 862 3.50 -29.29 32.25
CA THR A 862 4.28 -28.07 31.96
C THR A 862 3.86 -26.85 32.78
N ALA A 863 2.62 -26.81 33.26
CA ALA A 863 2.10 -25.71 34.08
C ALA A 863 1.84 -26.18 35.53
N GLN A 864 0.85 -27.02 35.78
CA GLN A 864 0.36 -27.29 37.15
C GLN A 864 1.39 -27.99 38.03
N ASN A 865 2.03 -29.04 37.51
CA ASN A 865 3.00 -29.84 38.26
C ASN A 865 4.32 -29.08 38.42
N LEU A 866 4.76 -28.38 37.38
CA LEU A 866 5.95 -27.54 37.41
C LEU A 866 5.78 -26.39 38.42
N GLU A 867 4.64 -25.69 38.38
CA GLU A 867 4.30 -24.60 39.29
C GLU A 867 4.24 -25.09 40.74
N ARG A 868 3.54 -26.20 41.03
CA ARG A 868 3.51 -26.77 42.38
C ARG A 868 4.89 -27.17 42.88
N ARG A 869 5.71 -27.77 42.02
CA ARG A 869 7.09 -28.15 42.35
C ARG A 869 7.95 -26.93 42.68
N ALA A 870 7.80 -25.83 41.94
CA ALA A 870 8.53 -24.58 42.21
C ALA A 870 8.04 -23.88 43.49
N LEU A 871 6.72 -23.84 43.73
CA LEU A 871 6.12 -23.15 44.87
C LEU A 871 6.26 -23.92 46.20
N ALA A 872 6.41 -25.25 46.14
CA ALA A 872 6.61 -26.10 47.31
C ALA A 872 7.88 -25.77 48.11
N GLY A 873 8.81 -24.99 47.55
CA GLY A 873 10.08 -24.61 48.19
C GLY A 873 9.97 -23.37 49.05
N PHE A 874 8.86 -22.66 48.93
CA PHE A 874 8.64 -21.35 49.55
C PHE A 874 7.41 -21.35 50.47
N ASP A 875 6.86 -22.53 50.81
CA ASP A 875 5.59 -22.66 51.55
C ASP A 875 4.48 -21.78 50.90
N ALA A 876 4.41 -21.84 49.56
CA ALA A 876 3.56 -20.98 48.73
C ALA A 876 2.56 -21.77 47.86
N ILE A 877 2.31 -23.04 48.20
CA ILE A 877 1.37 -23.90 47.45
C ILE A 877 -0.05 -23.34 47.63
N THR A 878 -0.69 -22.93 46.54
CA THR A 878 -2.04 -22.35 46.61
C THR A 878 -3.14 -23.40 46.52
N VAL A 879 -2.86 -24.60 46.00
CA VAL A 879 -3.86 -25.65 45.77
C VAL A 879 -3.28 -27.04 46.03
N VAL A 880 -3.90 -27.79 46.94
CA VAL A 880 -3.83 -29.25 47.03
C VAL A 880 -5.00 -29.80 46.20
N PRO A 881 -4.77 -30.52 45.10
CA PRO A 881 -5.85 -30.91 44.20
C PRO A 881 -6.80 -31.91 44.88
N GLY A 882 -8.11 -31.70 44.74
CA GLY A 882 -9.13 -32.63 45.27
C GLY A 882 -9.05 -34.06 44.70
N ALA A 883 -8.41 -34.26 43.55
CA ALA A 883 -8.19 -35.58 42.95
C ALA A 883 -7.11 -36.40 43.68
N VAL A 884 -6.14 -35.75 44.33
CA VAL A 884 -5.04 -36.43 45.03
C VAL A 884 -4.45 -35.53 46.12
N GLY A 885 -5.16 -35.47 47.25
CA GLY A 885 -4.76 -34.70 48.41
C GLY A 885 -4.97 -35.48 49.70
N ALA A 886 -4.09 -35.26 50.66
CA ALA A 886 -4.22 -35.77 52.02
C ALA A 886 -4.15 -34.61 53.01
N TRP A 887 -4.93 -34.68 54.07
CA TRP A 887 -5.03 -33.67 55.11
C TRP A 887 -4.96 -34.31 56.49
N ARG A 888 -4.24 -33.67 57.42
CA ARG A 888 -4.28 -34.03 58.83
C ARG A 888 -5.65 -33.69 59.39
N ARG A 889 -6.23 -34.59 60.19
CA ARG A 889 -7.55 -34.36 60.80
C ARG A 889 -7.60 -33.05 61.59
N ASP A 890 -6.63 -32.82 62.47
CA ASP A 890 -6.52 -31.59 63.26
C ASP A 890 -6.46 -30.31 62.41
N ALA A 891 -5.83 -30.38 61.24
CA ALA A 891 -5.72 -29.23 60.33
C ALA A 891 -7.06 -28.92 59.65
N LEU A 892 -7.85 -29.95 59.30
CA LEU A 892 -9.22 -29.77 58.78
C LEU A 892 -10.14 -29.18 59.85
N ASP A 893 -10.08 -29.72 61.07
CA ASP A 893 -10.94 -29.27 62.17
C ASP A 893 -10.60 -27.82 62.58
N ALA A 894 -9.31 -27.43 62.56
CA ALA A 894 -8.87 -26.06 62.86
C ALA A 894 -9.42 -24.99 61.90
N VAL A 895 -9.81 -25.36 60.68
CA VAL A 895 -10.37 -24.44 59.68
C VAL A 895 -11.86 -24.66 59.44
N GLY A 896 -12.48 -25.59 60.17
CA GLY A 896 -13.91 -25.90 60.10
C GLY A 896 -14.33 -26.72 58.88
N GLY A 897 -13.44 -27.59 58.37
CA GLY A 897 -13.71 -28.47 57.23
C GLY A 897 -13.60 -27.79 55.86
N TYR A 898 -14.26 -28.38 54.86
CA TYR A 898 -14.27 -27.92 53.47
C TYR A 898 -15.12 -26.66 53.28
N PRO A 899 -14.60 -25.58 52.68
CA PRO A 899 -15.37 -24.35 52.44
C PRO A 899 -16.51 -24.54 51.41
N GLU A 900 -17.74 -24.18 51.80
CA GLU A 900 -18.93 -24.32 50.92
C GLU A 900 -19.27 -23.05 50.10
N ASN A 901 -18.58 -21.93 50.32
CA ASN A 901 -18.92 -20.65 49.71
C ASN A 901 -18.07 -20.28 48.47
N THR A 902 -17.25 -21.20 47.99
CA THR A 902 -16.38 -21.07 46.81
C THR A 902 -16.53 -22.30 45.90
N LEU A 903 -16.27 -22.14 44.60
CA LEU A 903 -16.36 -23.24 43.63
C LEU A 903 -15.12 -24.14 43.55
N ALA A 904 -13.99 -23.66 44.07
CA ALA A 904 -12.73 -24.36 44.19
C ALA A 904 -12.44 -24.57 45.69
N GLU A 905 -13.19 -25.50 46.28
CA GLU A 905 -13.16 -25.79 47.72
C GLU A 905 -11.77 -26.22 48.20
N ASP A 906 -11.02 -26.88 47.33
CA ASP A 906 -9.69 -27.42 47.56
C ASP A 906 -8.62 -26.32 47.65
N GLN A 907 -8.68 -25.32 46.77
CA GLN A 907 -7.84 -24.13 46.82
C GLN A 907 -8.14 -23.28 48.07
N ASP A 908 -9.41 -23.04 48.36
CA ASP A 908 -9.84 -22.28 49.55
C ASP A 908 -9.33 -22.95 50.84
N LEU A 909 -9.55 -24.27 50.95
CA LEU A 909 -9.07 -25.08 52.06
C LEU A 909 -7.55 -25.01 52.22
N THR A 910 -6.81 -25.13 51.10
CA THR A 910 -5.34 -25.08 51.11
C THR A 910 -4.81 -23.75 51.64
N ILE A 911 -5.42 -22.64 51.24
CA ILE A 911 -5.04 -21.30 51.72
C ILE A 911 -5.46 -21.12 53.19
N ALA A 912 -6.64 -21.63 53.59
CA ALA A 912 -7.12 -21.58 54.96
C ALA A 912 -6.20 -22.34 55.93
N ILE A 913 -5.76 -23.54 55.58
CA ILE A 913 -4.85 -24.38 56.38
C ILE A 913 -3.52 -23.67 56.62
N GLN A 914 -2.92 -23.07 55.59
CA GLN A 914 -1.68 -22.31 55.74
C GLN A 914 -1.87 -21.04 56.59
N ARG A 915 -3.03 -20.37 56.48
CA ARG A 915 -3.36 -19.23 57.35
C ARG A 915 -3.53 -19.63 58.82
N ALA A 916 -3.90 -20.87 59.10
CA ALA A 916 -3.96 -21.42 60.44
C ALA A 916 -2.58 -21.88 60.97
N GLY A 917 -1.50 -21.71 60.19
CA GLY A 917 -0.12 -21.98 60.62
C GLY A 917 0.43 -23.35 60.20
N TRP A 918 -0.36 -24.16 59.52
CA TRP A 918 0.07 -25.47 59.03
C TRP A 918 0.89 -25.37 57.74
N ARG A 919 1.82 -26.31 57.56
CA ARG A 919 2.61 -26.42 56.33
C ARG A 919 1.92 -27.33 55.32
N VAL A 920 2.09 -26.99 54.04
CA VAL A 920 1.60 -27.77 52.90
C VAL A 920 2.78 -28.17 52.05
N ILE A 921 2.85 -29.45 51.70
CA ILE A 921 3.94 -30.01 50.90
C ILE A 921 3.41 -30.70 49.64
N TYR A 922 4.31 -31.02 48.72
CA TYR A 922 4.01 -31.73 47.47
C TYR A 922 4.91 -32.96 47.34
N ASP A 923 4.31 -34.12 47.07
CA ASP A 923 5.01 -35.36 46.74
C ASP A 923 4.72 -35.77 45.29
N PRO A 924 5.66 -35.55 44.35
CA PRO A 924 5.45 -35.88 42.95
C PRO A 924 5.39 -37.40 42.69
N ARG A 925 5.71 -38.24 43.69
CA ARG A 925 5.60 -39.71 43.57
C ARG A 925 4.18 -40.19 43.89
N ALA A 926 3.35 -39.41 44.57
CA ALA A 926 1.99 -39.82 44.92
C ALA A 926 1.04 -39.59 43.74
N THR A 927 1.01 -40.52 42.79
CA THR A 927 0.34 -40.34 41.48
C THR A 927 -1.13 -40.77 41.49
N ALA A 928 -1.97 -40.00 40.81
CA ALA A 928 -3.37 -40.34 40.56
C ALA A 928 -3.77 -40.02 39.12
N TRP A 929 -4.56 -40.90 38.50
CA TRP A 929 -5.02 -40.78 37.12
C TRP A 929 -6.49 -40.37 37.07
N THR A 930 -6.77 -39.19 36.52
CA THR A 930 -8.12 -38.60 36.44
C THR A 930 -8.60 -38.49 34.98
N GLU A 931 -9.92 -38.43 34.80
CA GLU A 931 -10.56 -38.26 33.50
C GLU A 931 -10.65 -36.77 33.08
N ALA A 932 -9.96 -36.40 32.01
CA ALA A 932 -10.02 -35.08 31.40
C ALA A 932 -11.24 -34.92 30.47
N PRO A 933 -11.81 -33.71 30.33
CA PRO A 933 -12.84 -33.41 29.34
C PRO A 933 -12.44 -33.78 27.91
N GLU A 934 -13.33 -34.48 27.19
CA GLU A 934 -13.07 -34.95 25.83
C GLU A 934 -13.46 -33.95 24.73
N SER A 935 -14.06 -32.81 25.07
CA SER A 935 -14.46 -31.76 24.12
C SER A 935 -14.06 -30.36 24.60
N PHE A 936 -13.85 -29.43 23.67
CA PHE A 936 -13.55 -28.03 23.99
C PHE A 936 -14.64 -27.36 24.83
N ARG A 937 -15.91 -27.71 24.61
CA ARG A 937 -17.03 -27.18 25.39
C ARG A 937 -16.98 -27.65 26.85
N SER A 938 -16.72 -28.93 27.06
CA SER A 938 -16.58 -29.51 28.41
C SER A 938 -15.32 -28.98 29.12
N LEU A 939 -14.21 -28.84 28.39
CA LEU A 939 -13.00 -28.20 28.89
C LEU A 939 -13.26 -26.75 29.32
N ALA A 940 -13.91 -25.95 28.48
CA ALA A 940 -14.20 -24.56 28.79
C ALA A 940 -15.10 -24.41 30.04
N LYS A 941 -16.07 -25.32 30.25
CA LYS A 941 -16.88 -25.37 31.49
C LYS A 941 -16.02 -25.67 32.73
N GLN A 942 -15.13 -26.66 32.65
CA GLN A 942 -14.20 -27.00 33.73
C GLN A 942 -13.30 -25.82 34.07
N ARG A 943 -12.70 -25.20 33.05
CA ARG A 943 -11.76 -24.09 33.23
C ARG A 943 -12.43 -22.82 33.73
N TYR A 944 -13.66 -22.56 33.30
CA TYR A 944 -14.49 -21.49 33.87
C TYR A 944 -14.73 -21.67 35.36
N ARG A 945 -15.05 -22.89 35.81
CA ARG A 945 -15.17 -23.20 37.24
C ARG A 945 -13.88 -22.90 38.00
N TRP A 946 -12.74 -23.35 37.47
CA TRP A 946 -11.44 -23.16 38.12
C TRP A 946 -11.03 -21.69 38.16
N ALA A 947 -11.17 -20.95 37.05
CA ALA A 947 -10.86 -19.53 36.99
C ALA A 947 -11.74 -18.71 37.94
N PHE A 948 -13.06 -18.98 37.98
CA PHE A 948 -13.98 -18.30 38.88
C PHE A 948 -13.72 -18.67 40.34
N GLY A 949 -13.49 -19.95 40.64
CA GLY A 949 -13.14 -20.44 41.98
C GLY A 949 -11.82 -19.85 42.48
N THR A 950 -10.80 -19.77 41.62
CA THR A 950 -9.53 -19.09 41.91
C THR A 950 -9.77 -17.63 42.26
N LEU A 951 -10.55 -16.90 41.44
CA LEU A 951 -10.87 -15.49 41.70
C LEU A 951 -11.62 -15.31 43.03
N GLN A 952 -12.54 -16.22 43.38
CA GLN A 952 -13.22 -16.21 44.68
C GLN A 952 -12.23 -16.42 45.83
N CYS A 953 -11.31 -17.38 45.72
CA CYS A 953 -10.32 -17.67 46.76
C CYS A 953 -9.36 -16.49 46.95
N LEU A 954 -8.82 -15.95 45.86
CA LEU A 954 -7.93 -14.79 45.90
C LEU A 954 -8.60 -13.57 46.52
N TRP A 955 -9.87 -13.33 46.21
CA TRP A 955 -10.66 -12.26 46.83
C TRP A 955 -10.94 -12.52 48.31
N LYS A 956 -11.37 -13.74 48.67
CA LYS A 956 -11.66 -14.14 50.06
C LYS A 956 -10.43 -14.00 50.96
N HIS A 957 -9.26 -14.38 50.46
CA HIS A 957 -7.99 -14.39 51.22
C HIS A 957 -7.08 -13.18 50.97
N ARG A 958 -7.55 -12.13 50.29
CA ARG A 958 -6.77 -10.91 49.98
C ARG A 958 -6.09 -10.25 51.19
N ALA A 959 -6.62 -10.46 52.39
CA ALA A 959 -6.02 -9.96 53.63
C ALA A 959 -4.59 -10.47 53.84
N VAL A 960 -4.23 -11.66 53.32
CA VAL A 960 -2.88 -12.23 53.40
C VAL A 960 -1.83 -11.31 52.76
N LEU A 961 -2.19 -10.63 51.66
CA LEU A 961 -1.30 -9.66 51.00
C LEU A 961 -1.02 -8.45 51.89
N ARG A 962 -2.02 -8.00 52.65
CA ARG A 962 -1.89 -6.86 53.57
C ARG A 962 -1.16 -7.23 54.87
N THR A 963 -1.38 -8.45 55.39
CA THR A 963 -0.76 -8.89 56.65
C THR A 963 0.66 -9.42 56.46
N GLY A 964 1.06 -9.77 55.24
CA GLY A 964 2.35 -10.40 54.95
C GLY A 964 2.49 -11.82 55.53
N LYS A 965 1.41 -12.42 56.05
CA LYS A 965 1.43 -13.69 56.78
C LYS A 965 0.31 -14.63 56.30
N PRO A 966 0.62 -15.91 56.01
CA PRO A 966 1.96 -16.51 55.99
C PRO A 966 2.80 -15.99 54.81
N SER A 967 4.12 -15.85 55.00
CA SER A 967 5.01 -15.11 54.09
C SER A 967 5.11 -15.73 52.70
N GLY A 968 5.17 -17.06 52.59
CA GLY A 968 5.20 -17.77 51.30
C GLY A 968 4.01 -17.44 50.42
N LEU A 969 2.79 -17.53 50.98
CA LEU A 969 1.56 -17.15 50.30
C LEU A 969 1.49 -15.64 50.01
N ALA A 970 1.92 -14.79 50.96
CA ALA A 970 1.80 -13.33 50.82
C ALA A 970 2.77 -12.74 49.79
N LEU A 971 4.00 -13.26 49.70
CA LEU A 971 5.05 -12.72 48.83
C LEU A 971 5.10 -13.41 47.46
N ILE A 972 4.67 -14.67 47.36
CA ILE A 972 4.81 -15.47 46.14
C ILE A 972 3.45 -16.03 45.70
N GLY A 973 2.79 -16.83 46.54
CA GLY A 973 1.62 -17.63 46.14
C GLY A 973 0.43 -16.80 45.61
N LEU A 974 -0.08 -15.85 46.40
CA LEU A 974 -1.19 -14.98 45.97
C LEU A 974 -0.77 -13.94 44.93
N PRO A 975 0.37 -13.23 45.05
CA PRO A 975 0.78 -12.26 44.04
C PRO A 975 0.92 -12.86 42.65
N GLN A 976 1.56 -14.03 42.52
CA GLN A 976 1.74 -14.67 41.22
C GLN A 976 0.41 -15.17 40.64
N ALA A 977 -0.53 -15.64 41.48
CA ALA A 977 -1.85 -16.05 41.03
C ALA A 977 -2.68 -14.85 40.55
N TRP A 978 -2.68 -13.72 41.28
CA TRP A 978 -3.30 -12.47 40.84
C TRP A 978 -2.72 -11.98 39.52
N LEU A 979 -1.38 -11.93 39.43
CA LEU A 979 -0.68 -11.40 38.27
C LEU A 979 -0.86 -12.30 37.04
N PHE A 980 -0.60 -13.59 37.15
CA PHE A 980 -0.50 -14.45 35.98
C PHE A 980 -1.75 -15.28 35.65
N GLN A 981 -2.55 -15.64 36.65
CA GLN A 981 -3.79 -16.41 36.40
C GLN A 981 -4.98 -15.50 36.13
N ILE A 982 -4.97 -14.26 36.66
CA ILE A 982 -6.07 -13.29 36.47
C ILE A 982 -5.65 -12.13 35.56
N ALA A 983 -4.74 -11.25 36.00
CA ALA A 983 -4.46 -9.98 35.30
C ALA A 983 -3.85 -10.19 33.91
N PHE A 984 -2.80 -11.01 33.81
CA PHE A 984 -2.12 -11.31 32.55
C PHE A 984 -3.08 -11.97 31.55
N ALA A 985 -3.87 -12.95 32.00
CA ALA A 985 -4.85 -13.62 31.15
C ALA A 985 -5.99 -12.68 30.69
N ALA A 986 -6.35 -11.66 31.47
CA ALA A 986 -7.34 -10.66 31.09
C ALA A 986 -6.83 -9.68 30.02
N ILE A 987 -5.54 -9.34 30.05
CA ILE A 987 -4.92 -8.40 29.09
C ILE A 987 -4.45 -9.11 27.81
N SER A 988 -4.10 -10.38 27.89
CA SER A 988 -3.53 -11.14 26.76
C SER A 988 -4.34 -11.11 25.44
N PRO A 989 -5.69 -11.04 25.43
CA PRO A 989 -6.45 -10.84 24.20
C PRO A 989 -6.13 -9.56 23.44
N LEU A 990 -5.83 -8.47 24.16
CA LEU A 990 -5.45 -7.19 23.55
C LEU A 990 -4.08 -7.29 22.88
N ILE A 991 -3.16 -8.03 23.50
CA ILE A 991 -1.82 -8.32 22.95
C ILE A 991 -1.93 -9.13 21.65
N ASP A 992 -2.76 -10.18 21.64
CA ASP A 992 -2.97 -10.99 20.44
C ASP A 992 -3.69 -10.19 19.33
N LEU A 993 -4.64 -9.32 19.68
CA LEU A 993 -5.29 -8.41 18.72
C LEU A 993 -4.29 -7.41 18.12
N ALA A 994 -3.43 -6.81 18.95
CA ALA A 994 -2.39 -5.89 18.49
C ALA A 994 -1.41 -6.59 17.53
N LEU A 995 -1.03 -7.83 17.83
CA LEU A 995 -0.21 -8.65 16.93
C LEU A 995 -0.92 -8.91 15.59
N LEU A 996 -2.20 -9.27 15.59
CA LEU A 996 -2.98 -9.47 14.37
C LEU A 996 -3.06 -8.18 13.53
N LEU A 997 -3.33 -7.03 14.16
CA LEU A 997 -3.37 -5.73 13.49
C LEU A 997 -2.00 -5.37 12.91
N SER A 998 -0.91 -5.63 13.64
CA SER A 998 0.46 -5.43 13.16
C SER A 998 0.79 -6.30 11.95
N VAL A 999 0.35 -7.57 11.93
CA VAL A 999 0.52 -8.46 10.76
C VAL A 999 -0.26 -7.95 9.56
N VAL A 1000 -1.52 -7.53 9.75
CA VAL A 1000 -2.34 -6.97 8.66
C VAL A 1000 -1.73 -5.68 8.13
N SER A 1001 -1.36 -4.74 9.00
CA SER A 1001 -0.70 -3.48 8.64
C SER A 1001 0.62 -3.72 7.89
N THR A 1002 1.45 -4.65 8.36
CA THR A 1002 2.70 -5.02 7.68
C THR A 1002 2.44 -5.67 6.33
N THR A 1003 1.39 -6.50 6.20
CA THR A 1003 1.00 -7.09 4.91
C THR A 1003 0.57 -6.01 3.92
N VAL A 1004 -0.22 -5.03 4.38
CA VAL A 1004 -0.61 -3.87 3.56
C VAL A 1004 0.63 -3.08 3.13
N ARG A 1005 1.56 -2.80 4.04
CA ARG A 1005 2.83 -2.12 3.71
C ARG A 1005 3.65 -2.90 2.68
N VAL A 1006 3.76 -4.23 2.80
CA VAL A 1006 4.46 -5.08 1.82
C VAL A 1006 3.79 -5.01 0.45
N ILE A 1007 2.46 -4.99 0.40
CA ILE A 1007 1.70 -4.86 -0.85
C ILE A 1007 1.92 -3.49 -1.49
N GLN A 1008 1.95 -2.42 -0.70
CA GLN A 1008 2.07 -1.04 -1.18
C GLN A 1008 3.52 -0.68 -1.58
N HIS A 1009 4.52 -1.11 -0.79
CA HIS A 1009 5.91 -0.63 -0.88
C HIS A 1009 6.91 -1.70 -1.36
N GLY A 1010 6.44 -2.93 -1.54
CA GLY A 1010 7.30 -4.08 -1.83
C GLY A 1010 8.07 -4.60 -0.61
N TRP A 1011 8.68 -5.78 -0.80
CA TRP A 1011 9.37 -6.50 0.26
C TRP A 1011 10.67 -5.81 0.72
N ALA A 1012 11.35 -5.08 -0.17
CA ALA A 1012 12.67 -4.51 0.10
C ALA A 1012 12.65 -3.47 1.23
N GLN A 1013 11.59 -2.64 1.31
CA GLN A 1013 11.44 -1.62 2.35
C GLN A 1013 10.96 -2.20 3.70
N THR A 1014 10.29 -3.36 3.70
CA THR A 1014 9.63 -3.94 4.89
C THR A 1014 10.33 -5.16 5.50
N ALA A 1015 11.34 -5.72 4.81
CA ALA A 1015 12.02 -6.94 5.22
C ALA A 1015 12.73 -6.86 6.57
N GLY A 1016 13.25 -5.67 6.95
CA GLY A 1016 13.97 -5.46 8.21
C GLY A 1016 13.08 -5.68 9.45
N ASP A 1017 11.88 -5.10 9.44
CA ASP A 1017 10.92 -5.19 10.54
C ASP A 1017 10.38 -6.60 10.70
N VAL A 1018 9.99 -7.22 9.58
CA VAL A 1018 9.49 -8.61 9.57
C VAL A 1018 10.56 -9.58 10.05
N GLY A 1019 11.82 -9.36 9.63
CA GLY A 1019 12.97 -10.15 10.08
C GLY A 1019 13.16 -10.06 11.59
N SER A 1020 13.14 -8.84 12.14
CA SER A 1020 13.27 -8.60 13.58
C SER A 1020 12.15 -9.27 14.38
N MET A 1021 10.90 -9.10 13.95
CA MET A 1021 9.74 -9.77 14.56
C MET A 1021 9.88 -11.30 14.52
N GLY A 1022 10.34 -11.85 13.40
CA GLY A 1022 10.61 -13.27 13.22
C GLY A 1022 11.66 -13.81 14.20
N VAL A 1023 12.77 -13.08 14.40
CA VAL A 1023 13.82 -13.46 15.36
C VAL A 1023 13.28 -13.45 16.79
N TYR A 1024 12.55 -12.42 17.20
CA TYR A 1024 11.94 -12.37 18.53
C TYR A 1024 10.94 -13.50 18.77
N TRP A 1025 10.12 -13.83 17.77
CA TRP A 1025 9.16 -14.93 17.85
C TRP A 1025 9.86 -16.29 17.96
N LEU A 1026 10.92 -16.52 17.19
CA LEU A 1026 11.72 -17.75 17.25
C LEU A 1026 12.43 -17.88 18.60
N ALA A 1027 13.03 -16.81 19.11
CA ALA A 1027 13.68 -16.80 20.42
C ALA A 1027 12.67 -17.11 21.54
N PHE A 1028 11.51 -16.45 21.50
CA PHE A 1028 10.44 -16.66 22.48
C PHE A 1028 9.92 -18.11 22.47
N THR A 1029 9.64 -18.65 21.28
CA THR A 1029 9.18 -20.04 21.11
C THR A 1029 10.26 -21.03 21.54
N GLY A 1030 11.54 -20.74 21.27
CA GLY A 1030 12.66 -21.56 21.69
C GLY A 1030 12.77 -21.72 23.21
N VAL A 1031 12.62 -20.61 23.96
CA VAL A 1031 12.67 -20.67 25.43
C VAL A 1031 11.48 -21.43 26.00
N ASP A 1032 10.29 -21.26 25.41
CA ASP A 1032 9.09 -22.01 25.83
C ASP A 1032 9.25 -23.52 25.63
N ILE A 1033 9.77 -23.92 24.45
CA ILE A 1033 10.07 -25.33 24.15
C ILE A 1033 11.09 -25.88 25.15
N LEU A 1034 12.12 -25.10 25.49
CA LEU A 1034 13.15 -25.50 26.47
C LEU A 1034 12.55 -25.67 27.87
N CYS A 1035 11.71 -24.74 28.33
CA CYS A 1035 11.05 -24.82 29.64
C CYS A 1035 10.10 -26.04 29.70
N GLY A 1036 9.33 -26.30 28.64
CA GLY A 1036 8.50 -27.50 28.55
C GLY A 1036 9.32 -28.80 28.53
N TRP A 1037 10.48 -28.80 27.87
CA TRP A 1037 11.41 -29.94 27.91
C TRP A 1037 11.94 -30.19 29.32
N ILE A 1038 12.31 -29.13 30.07
CA ILE A 1038 12.72 -29.24 31.48
C ILE A 1038 11.60 -29.85 32.32
N ALA A 1039 10.35 -29.40 32.14
CA ALA A 1039 9.21 -29.94 32.88
C ALA A 1039 9.03 -31.45 32.65
N TYR A 1040 9.08 -31.92 31.41
CA TYR A 1040 9.03 -33.35 31.07
C TYR A 1040 10.23 -34.13 31.59
N ARG A 1041 11.43 -33.53 31.60
CA ARG A 1041 12.63 -34.14 32.18
C ARG A 1041 12.49 -34.34 33.70
N LEU A 1042 11.87 -33.39 34.39
CA LEU A 1042 11.63 -33.43 35.84
C LEU A 1042 10.47 -34.37 36.23
N ASP A 1043 9.58 -34.67 35.28
CA ASP A 1043 8.45 -35.58 35.47
C ASP A 1043 8.90 -37.03 35.73
N GLY A 1044 10.06 -37.44 35.22
CA GLY A 1044 10.72 -38.72 35.55
C GLY A 1044 10.10 -39.97 34.92
N HIS A 1045 8.91 -39.87 34.31
CA HIS A 1045 8.29 -40.95 33.55
C HIS A 1045 8.88 -41.02 32.12
N LYS A 1046 8.94 -42.20 31.50
CA LYS A 1046 9.47 -42.43 30.14
C LYS A 1046 8.57 -41.87 29.01
N VAL A 1047 7.94 -40.71 29.20
CA VAL A 1047 7.04 -40.09 28.23
C VAL A 1047 7.83 -39.13 27.34
N ARG A 1048 7.74 -39.31 26.01
CA ARG A 1048 8.37 -38.41 25.04
C ARG A 1048 7.70 -37.03 25.05
N TYR A 1049 8.50 -35.97 25.13
CA TYR A 1049 8.02 -34.58 25.13
C TYR A 1049 7.40 -34.17 23.77
N PRO A 1050 6.10 -33.84 23.71
CA PRO A 1050 5.44 -33.48 22.46
C PRO A 1050 5.49 -31.95 22.22
N ALA A 1051 6.67 -31.42 21.87
CA ALA A 1051 6.88 -29.96 21.69
C ALA A 1051 5.89 -29.30 20.72
N HIS A 1052 5.51 -29.98 19.63
CA HIS A 1052 4.53 -29.47 18.66
C HIS A 1052 3.15 -29.22 19.28
N LEU A 1053 2.73 -30.03 20.27
CA LEU A 1053 1.46 -29.81 20.96
C LEU A 1053 1.51 -28.56 21.84
N LEU A 1054 2.65 -28.29 22.50
CA LEU A 1054 2.85 -27.09 23.31
C LEU A 1054 2.76 -25.82 22.44
N VAL A 1055 3.46 -25.80 21.30
CA VAL A 1055 3.40 -24.66 20.37
C VAL A 1055 1.98 -24.47 19.83
N ALA A 1056 1.30 -25.55 19.44
CA ALA A 1056 -0.07 -25.48 18.93
C ALA A 1056 -1.10 -24.96 19.98
N GLN A 1057 -0.87 -25.17 21.27
CA GLN A 1057 -1.75 -24.63 22.33
C GLN A 1057 -1.84 -23.10 22.32
N ARG A 1058 -0.80 -22.40 21.83
CA ARG A 1058 -0.77 -20.94 21.77
C ARG A 1058 -1.80 -20.36 20.81
N LEU A 1059 -2.19 -21.12 19.79
CA LEU A 1059 -3.11 -20.67 18.74
C LEU A 1059 -4.58 -20.90 19.10
N VAL A 1060 -4.92 -22.06 19.67
CA VAL A 1060 -6.32 -22.45 19.92
C VAL A 1060 -6.65 -22.52 21.41
N TYR A 1061 -5.88 -23.30 22.17
CA TYR A 1061 -6.15 -23.58 23.58
C TYR A 1061 -6.16 -22.29 24.42
N ARG A 1062 -5.18 -21.41 24.16
CA ARG A 1062 -5.00 -20.13 24.82
C ARG A 1062 -6.22 -19.19 24.65
N GLN A 1063 -6.83 -19.16 23.47
CA GLN A 1063 -8.01 -18.32 23.21
C GLN A 1063 -9.22 -18.73 24.04
N ILE A 1064 -9.38 -20.05 24.25
CA ILE A 1064 -10.41 -20.59 25.14
C ILE A 1064 -10.14 -20.15 26.59
N MET A 1065 -8.88 -20.16 27.04
CA MET A 1065 -8.51 -19.73 28.39
C MET A 1065 -8.78 -18.24 28.61
N TYR A 1066 -8.50 -17.39 27.63
CA TYR A 1066 -8.82 -15.97 27.70
C TYR A 1066 -10.32 -15.71 27.89
N TRP A 1067 -11.15 -16.33 27.04
CA TRP A 1067 -12.59 -16.21 27.14
C TRP A 1067 -13.09 -16.68 28.52
N VAL A 1068 -12.54 -17.79 29.01
CA VAL A 1068 -12.84 -18.33 30.34
C VAL A 1068 -12.57 -17.32 31.45
N VAL A 1069 -11.39 -16.69 31.46
CA VAL A 1069 -10.98 -15.74 32.51
C VAL A 1069 -11.80 -14.45 32.42
N LEU A 1070 -11.97 -13.88 31.22
CA LEU A 1070 -12.80 -12.69 31.01
C LEU A 1070 -14.25 -12.93 31.44
N ARG A 1071 -14.79 -14.11 31.13
CA ARG A 1071 -16.12 -14.51 31.60
C ARG A 1071 -16.17 -14.64 33.11
N ALA A 1072 -15.14 -15.21 33.75
CA ALA A 1072 -15.07 -15.32 35.21
C ALA A 1072 -15.05 -13.95 35.90
N ILE A 1073 -14.24 -13.01 35.39
CA ILE A 1073 -14.18 -11.62 35.87
C ILE A 1073 -15.54 -10.94 35.69
N THR A 1074 -16.15 -11.09 34.51
CA THR A 1074 -17.47 -10.51 34.21
C THR A 1074 -18.54 -11.02 35.18
N SER A 1075 -18.58 -12.33 35.42
CA SER A 1075 -19.51 -12.95 36.38
C SER A 1075 -19.29 -12.45 37.81
N ALA A 1076 -18.04 -12.22 38.21
CA ALA A 1076 -17.69 -11.72 39.55
C ALA A 1076 -18.07 -10.24 39.74
N ILE A 1077 -17.93 -9.42 38.70
CA ILE A 1077 -18.38 -8.03 38.67
C ILE A 1077 -19.91 -7.95 38.67
N ALA A 1078 -20.58 -8.76 37.84
CA ALA A 1078 -22.03 -8.76 37.71
C ALA A 1078 -22.76 -9.41 38.90
N GLY A 1079 -22.05 -10.23 39.68
CA GLY A 1079 -22.54 -10.86 40.91
C GLY A 1079 -23.44 -12.09 40.69
N TRP A 1080 -23.21 -12.84 39.62
CA TRP A 1080 -24.00 -14.01 39.27
C TRP A 1080 -23.70 -15.23 40.14
N VAL A 1081 -24.72 -16.07 40.40
CA VAL A 1081 -24.52 -17.42 40.94
C VAL A 1081 -24.02 -18.33 39.83
N VAL A 1082 -22.92 -19.03 40.08
CA VAL A 1082 -22.38 -20.02 39.16
C VAL A 1082 -22.53 -21.39 39.81
N GLY A 1083 -23.37 -22.26 39.21
CA GLY A 1083 -23.56 -23.63 39.67
C GLY A 1083 -22.41 -24.57 39.25
N TRP A 1084 -22.35 -25.75 39.86
CA TRP A 1084 -21.27 -26.75 39.68
C TRP A 1084 -21.21 -27.37 38.26
N GLY A 1085 -22.30 -27.34 37.48
CA GLY A 1085 -22.32 -27.67 36.04
C GLY A 1085 -21.65 -29.00 35.65
N LYS A 1086 -22.42 -30.09 35.65
CA LYS A 1086 -21.96 -31.48 35.36
C LYS A 1086 -21.14 -31.61 34.06
N LEU A 1087 -20.06 -32.39 34.12
CA LEU A 1087 -19.29 -32.90 32.98
C LEU A 1087 -19.78 -34.32 32.63
N GLU A 1088 -19.97 -34.62 31.33
CA GLU A 1088 -20.28 -35.99 30.89
C GLU A 1088 -19.03 -36.87 31.02
N ARG A 1089 -19.17 -38.05 31.63
CA ARG A 1089 -18.07 -39.01 31.87
C ARG A 1089 -18.15 -40.17 30.88
N SER A 1090 -17.01 -40.55 30.30
CA SER A 1090 -16.89 -41.64 29.33
C SER A 1090 -16.54 -42.97 30.00
N GLY A 1091 -15.91 -42.94 31.18
CA GLY A 1091 -15.38 -44.14 31.85
C GLY A 1091 -14.07 -44.69 31.25
N ARG A 1092 -13.43 -43.96 30.33
CA ARG A 1092 -12.25 -44.42 29.57
C ARG A 1092 -10.92 -43.98 30.18
N VAL A 1093 -10.61 -44.38 31.40
CA VAL A 1093 -9.22 -44.24 31.92
C VAL A 1093 -8.41 -45.42 31.38
N SER A 1094 -7.45 -45.18 30.49
CA SER A 1094 -6.70 -46.29 29.86
C SER A 1094 -5.80 -46.97 30.90
N GLU A 1095 -5.94 -48.29 31.07
CA GLU A 1095 -4.95 -49.13 31.75
C GLU A 1095 -3.66 -49.19 30.90
N GLN A 1096 -2.84 -48.15 30.97
CA GLN A 1096 -1.40 -48.32 30.76
C GLN A 1096 -0.76 -48.58 32.12
N MET A 1097 -1.15 -49.70 32.74
CA MET A 1097 -0.36 -50.28 33.82
C MET A 1097 0.75 -51.11 33.20
N THR A 1098 1.99 -50.84 33.63
CA THR A 1098 3.24 -51.57 33.36
C THR A 1098 3.76 -51.57 31.92
N GLN A 1099 4.59 -50.56 31.58
CA GLN A 1099 5.92 -50.72 30.95
C GLN A 1099 6.87 -49.57 31.36
#